data_AF-A0AAY4BE52-F1
#
_entry.id   AF-A0AAY4BE52-F1
#
_cell.length_a   1.000
_cell.length_b   1.000
_cell.length_c   1.000
_cell.angle_alpha   90.00
_cell.angle_beta   90.00
_cell.angle_gamma   90.00
#
_symmetry.space_group_name_H-M   'P 1'
#
loop_
_entity.id
_entity.type
_entity.pdbx_description
1 polymer ?
#
loop_
_entity_poly.entity_id
_entity_poly.type
_entity_poly.pdbx_seq_one_letter_code
_entity_poly.pdbx_strand_id
1 'polypeptide(L)'
;RTPPHAFVVLVMGTLVLRGCCIPLKSVFVTFPGDVIKNMTDKQLAEDYLKRYGYVNGLQKSSHQFMMSKSSVLMRLQRQLGLEETGQLDQSTIDAMKQPRCGVPDIRNYQTFEGDLKWDHNDVTYRILNYSPDMEASLIDDAFARAFKVWSDVTPLTFTRLFDGTADIMISFGKKDHGDPYPFDGKDGLLAHAYPPGEGMQGDAHFDDDEFWTLGAGPVVKTQFGNAEGALCQFPFTFEGEAYTSCTTRGRSDGLPWCATTANFDKDKKYGFCPSELLETFGGNGDGEKCVFPFTFLGKTYDGCTTDGRDDGYRWCATTSDFDKDKKFGFCPNRDTAVIGGNSEGEPCQFPFTFQKDTYYSCTSDGRSDGKLWCATTGNFDRDQKWGFCPDKGYSLFLVAAHEFGHALGLDHSNVQDALMYPMYKYVKDFSLHQDDIAGIQHLYGSKTGPEPEPPRPTVEIPETDPTTEPSIETTTTNNVKPSFTPCDMDKFDAITEIQGHLHFFKDGQYWKTTGPKHQDLQGPYPVSKMWPALPAVIDTVFEDLLTKKLYFFSGTKFWVYTGKDVLGPRNIEKLGLPSSLTRVEGSLQRGKGKVLLFSGENFWRLDVKTQVIDKGYPRFTDMVFGGIPNDSHDAFLYKGHLYFCREQFYWRMNSRRQVDRVGYVKYDLLNCPAP
;
A
#
# COMPACT_ATOMS: atom_id res chain seq x y z
N ARG A 1 45.83 -40.54 -56.83
CA ARG A 1 44.63 -41.14 -57.45
C ARG A 1 43.83 -41.82 -56.35
N THR A 2 42.76 -41.15 -55.92
CA THR A 2 41.52 -41.61 -55.25
C THR A 2 41.52 -42.89 -54.37
N PRO A 3 41.11 -42.78 -53.08
CA PRO A 3 40.41 -43.85 -52.33
C PRO A 3 38.87 -43.69 -52.49
N PRO A 4 38.07 -44.72 -52.16
CA PRO A 4 37.13 -44.64 -50.99
C PRO A 4 36.88 -46.04 -50.35
N HIS A 5 36.17 -46.28 -49.24
CA HIS A 5 35.53 -45.55 -48.13
C HIS A 5 35.44 -46.56 -46.97
N ALA A 6 35.72 -46.16 -45.73
CA ALA A 6 35.61 -47.03 -44.55
C ALA A 6 34.26 -46.82 -43.84
N PHE A 7 33.54 -47.91 -43.58
CA PHE A 7 32.41 -47.99 -42.65
C PHE A 7 32.88 -48.72 -41.39
N VAL A 8 32.80 -48.09 -40.23
CA VAL A 8 32.98 -48.76 -38.92
C VAL A 8 31.74 -48.49 -38.10
N VAL A 9 30.98 -49.56 -37.85
CA VAL A 9 29.84 -49.60 -36.93
C VAL A 9 30.40 -49.89 -35.54
N LEU A 10 30.20 -48.97 -34.59
CA LEU A 10 30.55 -49.15 -33.19
C LEU A 10 29.31 -49.58 -32.41
N VAL A 11 29.33 -50.79 -31.85
CA VAL A 11 28.29 -51.33 -30.96
C VAL A 11 28.51 -50.78 -29.56
N MET A 12 27.51 -50.07 -29.03
CA MET A 12 27.48 -49.52 -27.67
C MET A 12 27.38 -50.64 -26.62
N GLY A 13 28.33 -50.65 -25.68
CA GLY A 13 28.32 -51.50 -24.50
C GLY A 13 27.37 -50.96 -23.42
N THR A 14 26.59 -51.87 -22.84
CA THR A 14 25.67 -51.64 -21.72
C THR A 14 26.43 -51.59 -20.38
N LEU A 15 26.49 -50.41 -19.76
CA LEU A 15 26.83 -50.30 -18.33
C LEU A 15 25.52 -50.18 -17.53
N VAL A 16 25.21 -51.21 -16.74
CA VAL A 16 24.09 -51.21 -15.80
C VAL A 16 24.53 -50.49 -14.52
N LEU A 17 24.20 -49.21 -14.39
CA LEU A 17 24.14 -48.52 -13.10
C LEU A 17 22.73 -48.74 -12.53
N ARG A 18 22.61 -49.64 -11.55
CA ARG A 18 21.44 -49.72 -10.66
C ARG A 18 21.42 -48.46 -9.79
N GLY A 19 20.87 -47.37 -10.32
CA GLY A 19 20.38 -46.25 -9.52
C GLY A 19 19.12 -46.70 -8.80
N CYS A 20 19.22 -46.88 -7.49
CA CYS A 20 18.06 -47.04 -6.63
C CYS A 20 17.35 -45.68 -6.58
N CYS A 21 16.46 -45.41 -7.54
CA CYS A 21 15.48 -44.34 -7.39
C CYS A 21 14.48 -44.82 -6.34
N ILE A 22 14.77 -44.54 -5.06
CA ILE A 22 13.74 -44.51 -4.04
C ILE A 22 12.79 -43.39 -4.50
N PRO A 23 11.50 -43.67 -4.77
CA PRO A 23 10.55 -42.59 -4.97
C PRO A 23 10.50 -41.80 -3.67
N LEU A 24 10.96 -40.54 -3.69
CA LEU A 24 10.61 -39.56 -2.68
C LEU A 24 9.08 -39.47 -2.69
N LYS A 25 8.43 -40.27 -1.83
CA LYS A 25 7.02 -40.08 -1.51
C LYS A 25 6.95 -38.78 -0.73
N SER A 26 6.75 -37.67 -1.44
CA SER A 26 6.23 -36.45 -0.82
C SER A 26 4.82 -36.76 -0.34
N VAL A 27 4.69 -37.21 0.91
CA VAL A 27 3.40 -37.41 1.56
C VAL A 27 2.96 -36.05 2.08
N PHE A 28 2.06 -35.40 1.35
CA PHE A 28 1.38 -34.20 1.83
C PHE A 28 0.43 -34.57 2.96
N VAL A 29 0.53 -33.86 4.08
CA VAL A 29 -0.33 -34.06 5.25
C VAL A 29 -1.15 -32.81 5.48
N THR A 30 -2.44 -32.99 5.79
CA THR A 30 -3.29 -31.89 6.25
C THR A 30 -3.10 -31.74 7.75
N PHE A 31 -2.55 -30.61 8.16
CA PHE A 31 -2.31 -30.30 9.57
C PHE A 31 -3.61 -29.85 10.25
N PRO A 32 -3.92 -30.27 11.50
CA PRO A 32 -5.13 -29.84 12.19
C PRO A 32 -5.08 -28.34 12.51
N GLY A 33 -6.18 -27.64 12.23
CA GLY A 33 -6.27 -26.18 12.39
C GLY A 33 -5.65 -25.39 11.24
N ASP A 34 -4.89 -26.06 10.37
CA ASP A 34 -4.33 -25.44 9.18
C ASP A 34 -5.39 -25.31 8.10
N VAL A 35 -5.76 -24.07 7.80
CA VAL A 35 -6.54 -23.77 6.62
C VAL A 35 -5.55 -23.65 5.46
N ILE A 36 -4.86 -24.75 5.11
CA ILE A 36 -4.35 -24.88 3.75
C ILE A 36 -5.60 -24.94 2.89
N LYS A 37 -6.11 -23.78 2.46
CA LYS A 37 -6.99 -23.74 1.31
C LYS A 37 -6.14 -24.35 0.21
N ASN A 38 -6.35 -25.63 -0.09
CA ASN A 38 -5.92 -26.28 -1.31
C ASN A 38 -6.72 -25.64 -2.46
N MET A 39 -6.50 -24.35 -2.64
CA MET A 39 -7.05 -23.56 -3.71
C MET A 39 -6.12 -23.75 -4.89
N THR A 40 -6.72 -24.07 -6.04
CA THR A 40 -6.00 -23.99 -7.31
C THR A 40 -5.57 -22.54 -7.55
N ASP A 41 -4.50 -22.32 -8.33
CA ASP A 41 -4.05 -20.97 -8.70
C ASP A 41 -5.19 -20.12 -9.31
N LYS A 42 -6.15 -20.78 -9.99
CA LYS A 42 -7.36 -20.13 -10.52
C LYS A 42 -8.31 -19.65 -9.41
N GLN A 43 -8.51 -20.45 -8.36
CA GLN A 43 -9.34 -20.06 -7.21
C GLN A 43 -8.66 -18.95 -6.40
N LEU A 44 -7.34 -19.04 -6.21
CA LEU A 44 -6.56 -17.95 -5.63
C LEU A 44 -6.81 -16.65 -6.38
N ALA A 45 -6.63 -16.66 -7.71
CA ALA A 45 -6.84 -15.48 -8.53
C ALA A 45 -8.28 -14.95 -8.47
N GLU A 46 -9.28 -15.82 -8.48
CA GLU A 46 -10.69 -15.40 -8.42
C GLU A 46 -11.05 -14.76 -7.06
N ASP A 47 -10.58 -15.34 -5.96
CA ASP A 47 -10.76 -14.77 -4.61
C ASP A 47 -9.98 -13.45 -4.47
N TYR A 48 -8.73 -13.40 -4.94
CA TYR A 48 -7.85 -12.23 -4.91
C TYR A 48 -8.46 -11.05 -5.67
N LEU A 49 -8.85 -11.27 -6.93
CA LEU A 49 -9.43 -10.22 -7.78
C LEU A 49 -10.74 -9.68 -7.20
N LYS A 50 -11.53 -10.51 -6.52
CA LYS A 50 -12.75 -10.08 -5.86
C LYS A 50 -12.44 -9.27 -4.60
N ARG A 51 -11.53 -9.75 -3.75
CA ARG A 51 -11.15 -9.10 -2.48
C ARG A 51 -10.59 -7.70 -2.71
N TYR A 52 -9.70 -7.53 -3.68
CA TYR A 52 -9.04 -6.24 -3.94
C TYR A 52 -9.74 -5.36 -4.97
N GLY A 53 -11.02 -5.65 -5.28
CA GLY A 53 -11.90 -4.73 -6.01
C GLY A 53 -11.82 -4.80 -7.55
N TYR A 54 -11.05 -5.71 -8.12
CA TYR A 54 -10.92 -5.86 -9.57
C TYR A 54 -12.16 -6.47 -10.27
N VAL A 55 -13.04 -7.13 -9.52
CA VAL A 55 -14.27 -7.77 -10.03
C VAL A 55 -15.48 -7.44 -9.14
N ASN A 56 -16.55 -6.90 -9.73
CA ASN A 56 -17.81 -6.61 -9.02
C ASN A 56 -18.67 -7.88 -8.88
N GLY A 57 -19.15 -8.15 -7.66
CA GLY A 57 -19.88 -9.37 -7.28
C GLY A 57 -21.25 -9.63 -7.94
N LEU A 58 -21.67 -8.82 -8.93
CA LEU A 58 -23.01 -8.87 -9.54
C LEU A 58 -23.05 -9.47 -10.97
N GLN A 59 -21.94 -9.90 -11.57
CA GLN A 59 -21.96 -10.39 -12.97
C GLN A 59 -22.24 -11.91 -13.08
N LYS A 60 -23.51 -12.24 -13.35
CA LYS A 60 -24.09 -13.60 -13.40
C LYS A 60 -24.03 -14.32 -14.77
N SER A 61 -23.11 -14.03 -15.71
CA SER A 61 -23.07 -14.79 -16.98
C SER A 61 -21.68 -15.23 -17.44
N SER A 62 -21.58 -16.53 -17.75
CA SER A 62 -20.35 -17.29 -18.04
C SER A 62 -19.67 -16.93 -19.37
N HIS A 63 -20.35 -16.24 -20.28
CA HIS A 63 -19.79 -15.89 -21.60
C HIS A 63 -19.05 -14.54 -21.63
N GLN A 64 -19.38 -13.63 -20.71
CA GLN A 64 -18.75 -12.30 -20.59
C GLN A 64 -17.48 -12.33 -19.72
N PHE A 65 -17.34 -13.37 -18.90
CA PHE A 65 -16.19 -13.68 -18.04
C PHE A 65 -14.91 -14.01 -18.82
N MET A 66 -15.00 -14.61 -20.02
CA MET A 66 -13.81 -14.98 -20.80
C MET A 66 -13.17 -13.80 -21.55
N MET A 67 -13.95 -12.78 -21.92
CA MET A 67 -13.44 -11.58 -22.62
C MET A 67 -13.05 -10.45 -21.65
N SER A 68 -13.40 -10.56 -20.35
CA SER A 68 -13.06 -9.60 -19.29
C SER A 68 -11.91 -10.04 -18.37
N LYS A 69 -11.51 -11.32 -18.40
CA LYS A 69 -10.40 -11.83 -17.56
C LYS A 69 -9.05 -11.22 -17.89
N SER A 70 -8.75 -11.03 -19.18
CA SER A 70 -7.46 -10.48 -19.60
C SER A 70 -7.32 -9.01 -19.19
N SER A 71 -8.33 -8.18 -19.42
CA SER A 71 -8.30 -6.77 -18.99
C SER A 71 -8.24 -6.61 -17.46
N VAL A 72 -8.90 -7.49 -16.72
CA VAL A 72 -8.87 -7.49 -15.25
C VAL A 72 -7.47 -7.86 -14.75
N LEU A 73 -6.87 -8.91 -15.30
CA LEU A 73 -5.50 -9.31 -14.97
C LEU A 73 -4.47 -8.26 -15.38
N MET A 74 -4.63 -7.60 -16.54
CA MET A 74 -3.75 -6.49 -16.93
C MET A 74 -3.80 -5.32 -15.93
N ARG A 75 -4.99 -4.98 -15.40
CA ARG A 75 -5.11 -3.95 -14.36
C ARG A 75 -4.39 -4.34 -13.07
N LEU A 76 -4.56 -5.60 -12.64
CA LEU A 76 -3.82 -6.12 -11.50
C LEU A 76 -2.31 -6.09 -11.76
N GLN A 77 -1.86 -6.62 -12.90
CA GLN A 77 -0.45 -6.65 -13.28
C GLN A 77 0.14 -5.24 -13.30
N ARG A 78 -0.57 -4.26 -13.85
CA ARG A 78 -0.17 -2.86 -13.79
C ARG A 78 -0.05 -2.33 -12.37
N GLN A 79 -1.03 -2.61 -11.51
CA GLN A 79 -0.98 -2.20 -10.09
C GLN A 79 0.24 -2.80 -9.38
N LEU A 80 0.56 -4.05 -9.69
CA LEU A 80 1.70 -4.78 -9.12
C LEU A 80 3.04 -4.48 -9.85
N GLY A 81 3.06 -3.59 -10.84
CA GLY A 81 4.25 -3.29 -11.64
C GLY A 81 4.80 -4.50 -12.43
N LEU A 82 3.95 -5.46 -12.76
CA LEU A 82 4.26 -6.64 -13.57
C LEU A 82 4.03 -6.36 -15.07
N GLU A 83 4.58 -7.22 -15.92
CA GLU A 83 4.28 -7.19 -17.36
C GLU A 83 2.78 -7.43 -17.59
N GLU A 84 2.11 -6.53 -18.33
CA GLU A 84 0.67 -6.58 -18.59
C GLU A 84 0.30 -7.67 -19.63
N THR A 85 0.58 -8.93 -19.33
CA THR A 85 0.32 -10.08 -20.22
C THR A 85 -1.18 -10.39 -20.35
N GLY A 86 -1.98 -9.98 -19.36
CA GLY A 86 -3.39 -10.34 -19.23
C GLY A 86 -3.64 -11.83 -19.03
N GLN A 87 -2.60 -12.56 -18.63
CA GLN A 87 -2.64 -14.00 -18.36
C GLN A 87 -2.29 -14.27 -16.91
N LEU A 88 -2.78 -15.39 -16.38
CA LEU A 88 -2.42 -15.83 -15.04
C LEU A 88 -1.08 -16.57 -15.12
N ASP A 89 -0.02 -15.82 -15.41
CA ASP A 89 1.34 -16.32 -15.47
C ASP A 89 1.94 -16.53 -14.08
N GLN A 90 3.08 -17.25 -14.02
CA GLN A 90 3.72 -17.61 -12.76
C GLN A 90 4.11 -16.36 -11.95
N SER A 91 4.58 -15.29 -12.60
CA SER A 91 4.87 -14.01 -11.95
C SER A 91 3.66 -13.41 -11.26
N THR A 92 2.49 -13.44 -11.90
CA THR A 92 1.23 -12.94 -11.32
C THR A 92 0.83 -13.79 -10.12
N ILE A 93 0.95 -15.11 -10.22
CA ILE A 93 0.64 -16.03 -9.12
C ILE A 93 1.60 -15.86 -7.94
N ASP A 94 2.89 -15.73 -8.21
CA ASP A 94 3.91 -15.54 -7.18
C ASP A 94 3.66 -14.20 -6.45
N ALA A 95 3.29 -13.15 -7.18
CA ALA A 95 2.90 -11.87 -6.56
C ALA A 95 1.61 -11.98 -5.74
N MET A 96 0.60 -12.72 -6.19
CA MET A 96 -0.63 -12.96 -5.41
C MET A 96 -0.39 -13.74 -4.11
N LYS A 97 0.69 -14.54 -4.05
CA LYS A 97 1.09 -15.31 -2.86
C LYS A 97 1.97 -14.50 -1.90
N GLN A 98 2.40 -13.30 -2.28
CA GLN A 98 3.18 -12.44 -1.40
C GLN A 98 2.30 -11.80 -0.32
N PRO A 99 2.83 -11.64 0.91
CA PRO A 99 2.14 -10.90 1.96
C PRO A 99 1.90 -9.44 1.56
N ARG A 100 0.74 -8.90 1.93
CA ARG A 100 0.28 -7.57 1.49
C ARG A 100 -0.70 -6.92 2.46
N CYS A 101 -0.97 -5.63 2.23
CA CYS A 101 -2.07 -4.91 2.86
C CYS A 101 -3.43 -5.45 2.41
N GLY A 102 -4.41 -5.46 3.33
CA GLY A 102 -5.78 -5.89 3.13
C GLY A 102 -6.71 -4.87 2.50
N VAL A 103 -6.30 -3.61 2.37
CA VAL A 103 -7.09 -2.58 1.70
C VAL A 103 -7.25 -2.92 0.20
N PRO A 104 -8.45 -2.75 -0.39
CA PRO A 104 -8.63 -2.97 -1.83
C PRO A 104 -7.83 -2.00 -2.71
N ASP A 105 -7.22 -2.52 -3.78
CA ASP A 105 -6.51 -1.69 -4.78
C ASP A 105 -7.47 -0.80 -5.58
N ILE A 106 -8.70 -1.28 -5.78
CA ILE A 106 -9.77 -0.55 -6.47
C ILE A 106 -10.95 -0.42 -5.52
N ARG A 107 -11.17 0.78 -4.99
CA ARG A 107 -12.31 1.07 -4.12
C ARG A 107 -13.57 1.29 -4.95
N ASN A 108 -14.57 0.42 -4.78
CA ASN A 108 -15.90 0.56 -5.40
C ASN A 108 -16.92 1.33 -4.52
N TYR A 109 -16.50 1.86 -3.37
CA TYR A 109 -17.39 2.52 -2.41
C TYR A 109 -17.16 4.04 -2.38
N GLN A 110 -17.94 4.77 -3.17
CA GLN A 110 -18.27 6.17 -2.89
C GLN A 110 -19.50 6.18 -1.99
N THR A 111 -19.32 6.48 -0.70
CA THR A 111 -20.45 6.74 0.19
C THR A 111 -20.51 8.17 0.73
N PHE A 112 -19.45 9.00 0.63
CA PHE A 112 -19.50 10.42 1.05
C PHE A 112 -18.59 11.34 0.20
N GLU A 113 -18.97 12.62 0.14
CA GLU A 113 -18.36 13.71 -0.62
C GLU A 113 -17.09 14.25 0.07
N GLY A 114 -16.00 14.47 -0.69
CA GLY A 114 -14.77 15.16 -0.21
C GLY A 114 -13.47 14.38 -0.47
N ASP A 115 -12.32 15.05 -0.36
CA ASP A 115 -11.03 14.35 -0.19
C ASP A 115 -11.10 13.58 1.13
N LEU A 116 -10.78 12.28 1.13
CA LEU A 116 -10.76 11.44 2.34
C LEU A 116 -9.59 11.88 3.24
N LYS A 117 -9.71 13.02 3.92
CA LYS A 117 -8.68 13.59 4.78
C LYS A 117 -9.27 14.12 6.08
N TRP A 118 -8.46 14.12 7.14
CA TRP A 118 -8.79 14.81 8.38
C TRP A 118 -8.93 16.32 8.15
N ASP A 119 -9.94 16.92 8.79
CA ASP A 119 -10.23 18.36 8.73
C ASP A 119 -9.36 19.17 9.72
N HIS A 120 -8.54 18.48 10.50
CA HIS A 120 -7.63 19.02 11.49
C HIS A 120 -6.23 18.40 11.31
N ASN A 121 -5.22 19.07 11.87
CA ASN A 121 -3.83 18.62 11.76
C ASN A 121 -3.31 17.87 13.00
N ASP A 122 -3.95 18.04 14.16
CA ASP A 122 -3.59 17.31 15.38
C ASP A 122 -4.45 16.06 15.49
N VAL A 123 -4.00 14.98 14.85
CA VAL A 123 -4.71 13.72 14.76
C VAL A 123 -4.41 12.88 16.00
N THR A 124 -5.45 12.44 16.69
CA THR A 124 -5.29 11.62 17.89
C THR A 124 -5.29 10.13 17.56
N TYR A 125 -4.52 9.34 18.31
CA TYR A 125 -4.54 7.89 18.17
C TYR A 125 -4.59 7.18 19.52
N ARG A 126 -5.18 5.99 19.56
CA ARG A 126 -5.24 5.16 20.76
C ARG A 126 -4.96 3.70 20.42
N ILE A 127 -4.11 3.08 21.23
CA ILE A 127 -3.83 1.64 21.15
C ILE A 127 -4.80 0.91 22.08
N LEU A 128 -5.59 0.00 21.52
CA LEU A 128 -6.64 -0.73 22.24
C LEU A 128 -6.12 -2.01 22.90
N ASN A 129 -5.23 -2.72 22.22
CA ASN A 129 -4.58 -3.94 22.68
C ASN A 129 -3.20 -4.08 22.00
N TYR A 130 -2.45 -5.11 22.40
CA TYR A 130 -1.08 -5.37 21.95
C TYR A 130 -0.93 -6.82 21.53
N SER A 131 -0.07 -7.06 20.54
CA SER A 131 0.35 -8.41 20.18
C SER A 131 1.31 -8.99 21.24
N PRO A 132 1.19 -10.28 21.60
CA PRO A 132 2.06 -10.96 22.57
C PRO A 132 3.50 -11.19 22.06
N ASP A 133 3.76 -10.97 20.77
CA ASP A 133 5.05 -11.22 20.13
C ASP A 133 6.14 -10.21 20.49
N MET A 134 5.74 -9.03 20.97
CA MET A 134 6.66 -7.94 21.28
C MET A 134 6.21 -7.18 22.53
N GLU A 135 7.17 -6.69 23.30
CA GLU A 135 6.87 -5.85 24.47
C GLU A 135 6.07 -4.60 24.07
N ALA A 136 5.05 -4.26 24.85
CA ALA A 136 4.19 -3.11 24.60
C ALA A 136 4.95 -1.79 24.37
N SER A 137 6.07 -1.57 25.05
CA SER A 137 6.89 -0.36 24.87
C SER A 137 7.58 -0.29 23.50
N LEU A 138 7.91 -1.44 22.90
CA LEU A 138 8.46 -1.50 21.54
C LEU A 138 7.36 -1.31 20.50
N ILE A 139 6.17 -1.82 20.75
CA ILE A 139 4.99 -1.58 19.91
C ILE A 139 4.63 -0.09 19.92
N ASP A 140 4.61 0.52 21.10
CA ASP A 140 4.39 1.96 21.27
C ASP A 140 5.40 2.79 20.47
N ASP A 141 6.69 2.44 20.56
CA ASP A 141 7.76 3.09 19.79
C ASP A 141 7.61 2.86 18.28
N ALA A 142 7.26 1.64 17.85
CA ALA A 142 7.05 1.32 16.44
C ALA A 142 5.92 2.16 15.83
N PHE A 143 4.79 2.27 16.53
CA PHE A 143 3.68 3.12 16.09
C PHE A 143 4.03 4.61 16.13
N ALA A 144 4.70 5.09 17.19
CA ALA A 144 5.13 6.49 17.25
C ALA A 144 6.09 6.84 16.10
N ARG A 145 7.04 5.96 15.77
CA ARG A 145 7.92 6.13 14.61
C ARG A 145 7.16 6.06 13.29
N ALA A 146 6.18 5.17 13.16
CA ALA A 146 5.34 5.09 11.97
C ALA A 146 4.54 6.39 11.73
N PHE A 147 3.96 7.00 12.76
CA PHE A 147 3.36 8.33 12.66
C PHE A 147 4.39 9.43 12.35
N LYS A 148 5.60 9.29 12.87
CA LYS A 148 6.69 10.24 12.60
C LYS A 148 7.03 10.31 11.11
N VAL A 149 6.94 9.19 10.38
CA VAL A 149 7.15 9.16 8.91
C VAL A 149 6.30 10.22 8.20
N TRP A 150 5.04 10.36 8.60
CA TRP A 150 4.10 11.30 7.99
C TRP A 150 4.22 12.73 8.52
N SER A 151 4.43 12.90 9.83
CA SER A 151 4.61 14.24 10.43
C SER A 151 5.96 14.91 10.11
N ASP A 152 6.96 14.14 9.62
CA ASP A 152 8.22 14.71 9.16
C ASP A 152 8.06 15.52 7.85
N VAL A 153 7.09 15.15 7.01
CA VAL A 153 6.89 15.76 5.68
C VAL A 153 5.62 16.60 5.57
N THR A 154 4.78 16.62 6.62
CA THR A 154 3.51 17.38 6.67
C THR A 154 3.42 18.27 7.93
N PRO A 155 2.45 19.19 7.99
CA PRO A 155 2.09 19.90 9.22
C PRO A 155 1.35 19.05 10.27
N LEU A 156 1.09 17.76 10.02
CA LEU A 156 0.35 16.90 10.93
C LEU A 156 1.13 16.68 12.23
N THR A 157 0.41 16.65 13.35
CA THR A 157 0.89 16.18 14.66
C THR A 157 0.04 15.00 15.10
N PHE A 158 0.64 14.11 15.90
CA PHE A 158 0.00 12.91 16.37
C PHE A 158 0.03 12.84 17.89
N THR A 159 -1.15 12.78 18.49
CA THR A 159 -1.30 12.81 19.95
C THR A 159 -1.90 11.51 20.46
N ARG A 160 -1.15 10.77 21.28
CA ARG A 160 -1.64 9.53 21.87
C ARG A 160 -2.65 9.81 22.98
N LEU A 161 -3.83 9.18 22.90
CA LEU A 161 -4.81 9.12 23.98
C LEU A 161 -4.73 7.77 24.70
N PHE A 162 -4.99 7.80 26.01
CA PHE A 162 -5.01 6.62 26.88
C PHE A 162 -6.43 6.22 27.32
N ASP A 163 -7.40 7.11 27.11
CA ASP A 163 -8.81 6.87 27.38
C ASP A 163 -9.67 7.63 26.35
N GLY A 164 -10.96 7.27 26.25
CA GLY A 164 -11.88 7.85 25.27
C GLY A 164 -11.68 7.36 23.84
N THR A 165 -12.36 8.01 22.90
CA THR A 165 -12.25 7.74 21.46
C THR A 165 -11.22 8.68 20.85
N ALA A 166 -10.31 8.13 20.06
CA ALA A 166 -9.34 8.86 19.25
C ALA A 166 -9.76 8.85 17.77
N ASP A 167 -9.08 9.62 16.92
CA ASP A 167 -9.32 9.63 15.47
C ASP A 167 -8.86 8.32 14.81
N ILE A 168 -7.80 7.71 15.34
CA ILE A 168 -7.26 6.43 14.87
C ILE A 168 -7.23 5.45 16.04
N MET A 169 -8.12 4.44 16.03
CA MET A 169 -8.08 3.35 16.98
C MET A 169 -7.25 2.20 16.40
N ILE A 170 -6.19 1.80 17.12
CA ILE A 170 -5.25 0.77 16.71
C ILE A 170 -5.52 -0.51 17.48
N SER A 171 -5.73 -1.62 16.77
CA SER A 171 -5.91 -2.92 17.41
C SER A 171 -5.26 -4.08 16.65
N PHE A 172 -5.00 -5.15 17.39
CA PHE A 172 -4.61 -6.45 16.88
C PHE A 172 -5.81 -7.39 16.95
N GLY A 173 -6.05 -8.16 15.89
CA GLY A 173 -7.19 -9.07 15.82
C GLY A 173 -6.91 -10.26 14.91
N LYS A 174 -7.62 -11.37 15.12
CA LYS A 174 -7.49 -12.59 14.32
C LYS A 174 -8.74 -12.82 13.51
N LYS A 175 -8.61 -13.23 12.25
CA LYS A 175 -9.72 -13.62 11.38
C LYS A 175 -10.88 -12.61 11.46
N ASP A 176 -12.04 -13.02 11.98
CA ASP A 176 -13.14 -12.10 12.29
C ASP A 176 -12.83 -11.36 13.60
N HIS A 177 -12.57 -10.06 13.47
CA HIS A 177 -12.16 -9.18 14.56
C HIS A 177 -13.14 -8.02 14.78
N GLY A 178 -14.40 -8.21 14.41
CA GLY A 178 -15.48 -7.26 14.71
C GLY A 178 -15.80 -6.26 13.61
N ASP A 179 -15.23 -6.44 12.41
CA ASP A 179 -15.57 -5.66 11.21
C ASP A 179 -15.89 -6.57 10.00
N PRO A 180 -16.40 -6.03 8.87
CA PRO A 180 -16.78 -6.82 7.71
C PRO A 180 -15.62 -7.47 6.92
N TYR A 181 -14.36 -7.23 7.28
CA TYR A 181 -13.18 -7.59 6.51
C TYR A 181 -12.26 -8.52 7.31
N PRO A 182 -12.58 -9.83 7.38
CA PRO A 182 -11.80 -10.75 8.18
C PRO A 182 -10.41 -11.03 7.59
N PHE A 183 -9.43 -11.19 8.47
CA PHE A 183 -8.09 -11.67 8.15
C PHE A 183 -8.08 -13.16 7.75
N ASP A 184 -6.96 -13.64 7.22
CA ASP A 184 -6.81 -15.01 6.72
C ASP A 184 -5.82 -15.90 7.46
N GLY A 185 -5.24 -15.41 8.55
CA GLY A 185 -4.28 -16.14 9.38
C GLY A 185 -2.84 -15.84 8.98
N LYS A 186 -1.88 -16.70 9.37
CA LYS A 186 -0.45 -16.43 9.12
C LYS A 186 -0.10 -16.26 7.63
N ASP A 187 0.62 -15.19 7.36
CA ASP A 187 1.00 -14.62 6.07
C ASP A 187 -0.22 -14.21 5.23
N GLY A 188 -0.01 -13.59 4.07
CA GLY A 188 -1.13 -13.12 3.25
C GLY A 188 -1.57 -11.72 3.68
N LEU A 189 -2.66 -11.57 4.44
CA LEU A 189 -3.14 -10.27 4.90
C LEU A 189 -2.47 -9.84 6.20
N LEU A 190 -1.63 -8.81 6.13
CA LEU A 190 -0.90 -8.34 7.31
C LEU A 190 -1.71 -7.41 8.20
N ALA A 191 -2.45 -6.49 7.59
CA ALA A 191 -3.18 -5.42 8.26
C ALA A 191 -4.14 -4.75 7.28
N HIS A 192 -5.02 -3.90 7.80
CA HIS A 192 -5.81 -2.94 7.02
C HIS A 192 -6.14 -1.70 7.83
N ALA A 193 -6.44 -0.61 7.16
CA ALA A 193 -6.96 0.60 7.79
C ALA A 193 -8.08 1.25 6.98
N TYR A 194 -9.00 1.89 7.69
CA TYR A 194 -10.07 2.67 7.08
C TYR A 194 -9.59 4.08 6.76
N PRO A 195 -10.12 4.72 5.71
CA PRO A 195 -9.84 6.13 5.42
C PRO A 195 -10.38 7.06 6.53
N PRO A 196 -9.92 8.32 6.60
CA PRO A 196 -10.40 9.32 7.56
C PRO A 196 -11.91 9.51 7.60
N GLY A 197 -12.47 9.73 8.80
CA GLY A 197 -13.89 10.04 8.99
C GLY A 197 -14.42 9.68 10.38
N GLU A 198 -15.74 9.65 10.54
CA GLU A 198 -16.38 9.29 11.82
C GLU A 198 -16.48 7.77 12.05
N GLY A 199 -16.45 7.36 13.31
CA GLY A 199 -16.70 5.99 13.74
C GLY A 199 -15.47 5.10 13.57
N MET A 200 -15.59 4.03 12.77
CA MET A 200 -14.48 3.13 12.45
C MET A 200 -13.54 3.69 11.37
N GLN A 201 -13.87 4.84 10.79
CA GLN A 201 -13.03 5.50 9.81
C GLN A 201 -11.78 6.07 10.50
N GLY A 202 -10.60 5.79 9.94
CA GLY A 202 -9.31 6.03 10.56
C GLY A 202 -8.72 4.83 11.30
N ASP A 203 -9.55 3.86 11.72
CA ASP A 203 -9.06 2.72 12.50
C ASP A 203 -8.10 1.85 11.71
N ALA A 204 -7.07 1.34 12.39
CA ALA A 204 -6.04 0.47 11.83
C ALA A 204 -6.00 -0.85 12.60
N HIS A 205 -6.21 -1.96 11.89
CA HIS A 205 -6.20 -3.30 12.46
C HIS A 205 -5.03 -4.12 11.89
N PHE A 206 -4.36 -4.86 12.76
CA PHE A 206 -3.20 -5.69 12.45
C PHE A 206 -3.55 -7.16 12.70
N ASP A 207 -3.18 -8.06 11.79
CA ASP A 207 -3.47 -9.48 11.95
C ASP A 207 -2.58 -10.07 13.06
N ASP A 208 -3.20 -10.56 14.13
CA ASP A 208 -2.50 -11.14 15.28
C ASP A 208 -2.19 -12.63 15.10
N ASP A 209 -2.55 -13.22 13.96
CA ASP A 209 -2.01 -14.52 13.52
C ASP A 209 -0.60 -14.36 12.85
N GLU A 210 -0.12 -13.13 12.66
CA GLU A 210 1.21 -12.82 12.14
C GLU A 210 2.28 -12.72 13.20
N PHE A 211 3.53 -13.00 12.81
CA PHE A 211 4.68 -12.83 13.70
C PHE A 211 5.21 -11.39 13.63
N TRP A 212 4.87 -10.56 14.61
CA TRP A 212 5.25 -9.14 14.63
C TRP A 212 6.68 -8.93 15.14
N THR A 213 7.51 -8.31 14.30
CA THR A 213 8.92 -8.02 14.61
C THR A 213 9.28 -6.58 14.21
N LEU A 214 10.57 -6.24 14.25
CA LEU A 214 11.09 -5.04 13.59
C LEU A 214 11.61 -5.34 12.17
N GLY A 215 11.33 -6.54 11.64
CA GLY A 215 11.58 -7.00 10.27
C GLY A 215 12.83 -7.86 10.07
N ALA A 216 13.59 -8.12 11.14
CA ALA A 216 14.83 -8.90 11.10
C ALA A 216 14.81 -10.14 12.03
N GLY A 217 13.61 -10.66 12.35
CA GLY A 217 13.43 -11.75 13.30
C GLY A 217 13.03 -11.29 14.71
N PRO A 218 13.00 -12.21 15.69
CA PRO A 218 12.50 -11.95 17.03
C PRO A 218 13.16 -10.74 17.69
N VAL A 219 12.34 -9.89 18.31
CA VAL A 219 12.80 -8.69 19.02
C VAL A 219 12.52 -8.86 20.50
N VAL A 220 13.57 -9.19 21.23
CA VAL A 220 13.46 -9.47 22.66
C VAL A 220 14.16 -8.37 23.42
N LYS A 221 13.40 -7.61 24.21
CA LYS A 221 13.94 -6.62 25.13
C LYS A 221 14.20 -7.27 26.48
N THR A 222 15.40 -7.07 26.99
CA THR A 222 15.86 -7.74 28.20
C THR A 222 15.28 -7.11 29.47
N GLN A 223 15.00 -7.96 30.45
CA GLN A 223 14.58 -7.60 31.80
C GLN A 223 15.68 -7.94 32.79
N PHE A 224 15.90 -7.07 33.78
CA PHE A 224 16.97 -7.21 34.77
C PHE A 224 18.37 -7.47 34.13
N GLY A 225 19.30 -8.01 34.91
CA GLY A 225 20.67 -8.26 34.46
C GLY A 225 21.52 -6.99 34.40
N ASN A 226 22.67 -7.05 33.72
CA ASN A 226 23.61 -5.93 33.63
C ASN A 226 23.48 -5.12 32.33
N ALA A 227 22.46 -5.43 31.55
CA ALA A 227 22.08 -4.76 30.31
C ALA A 227 20.55 -4.64 30.19
N GLU A 228 19.84 -4.51 31.31
CA GLU A 228 18.38 -4.33 31.36
C GLU A 228 17.89 -3.26 30.37
N GLY A 229 16.80 -3.55 29.68
CA GLY A 229 16.18 -2.68 28.67
C GLY A 229 16.87 -2.69 27.31
N ALA A 230 18.05 -3.31 27.17
CA ALA A 230 18.68 -3.49 25.87
C ALA A 230 18.04 -4.66 25.11
N LEU A 231 18.11 -4.60 23.77
CA LEU A 231 17.65 -5.68 22.91
C LEU A 231 18.67 -6.83 22.89
N CYS A 232 18.15 -8.06 22.85
CA CYS A 232 18.95 -9.24 22.57
C CYS A 232 19.63 -9.10 21.21
N GLN A 233 20.92 -9.47 21.15
CA GLN A 233 21.67 -9.54 19.91
C GLN A 233 21.59 -10.97 19.39
N PHE A 234 20.82 -11.19 18.33
CA PHE A 234 20.81 -12.49 17.64
C PHE A 234 21.57 -12.40 16.30
N PRO A 235 22.39 -13.41 15.96
CA PRO A 235 22.91 -14.44 16.86
C PRO A 235 23.94 -13.86 17.86
N PHE A 236 24.09 -14.50 19.03
CA PHE A 236 25.21 -14.25 19.95
C PHE A 236 25.98 -15.54 20.26
N THR A 237 27.26 -15.41 20.63
CA THR A 237 28.11 -16.54 21.04
C THR A 237 28.22 -16.66 22.56
N PHE A 238 28.01 -17.87 23.08
CA PHE A 238 28.22 -18.24 24.48
C PHE A 238 28.82 -19.65 24.57
N GLU A 239 29.91 -19.82 25.32
CA GLU A 239 30.65 -21.08 25.42
C GLU A 239 31.06 -21.67 24.06
N GLY A 240 31.34 -20.81 23.08
CA GLY A 240 31.70 -21.21 21.72
C GLY A 240 30.55 -21.72 20.84
N GLU A 241 29.31 -21.66 21.32
CA GLU A 241 28.10 -21.97 20.54
C GLU A 241 27.32 -20.70 20.20
N ALA A 242 26.70 -20.67 19.02
CA ALA A 242 25.89 -19.56 18.56
C ALA A 242 24.41 -19.79 18.88
N TYR A 243 23.74 -18.79 19.45
CA TYR A 243 22.34 -18.81 19.81
C TYR A 243 21.58 -17.76 19.01
N THR A 244 20.51 -18.17 18.35
CA THR A 244 19.57 -17.31 17.60
C THR A 244 18.28 -17.03 18.36
N SER A 245 18.20 -17.48 19.60
CA SER A 245 17.08 -17.31 20.52
C SER A 245 17.59 -17.27 21.96
N CYS A 246 16.74 -16.91 22.90
CA CYS A 246 16.98 -16.99 24.32
C CYS A 246 17.27 -18.42 24.74
N THR A 247 18.13 -18.56 25.74
CA THR A 247 18.60 -19.86 26.23
C THR A 247 18.55 -19.91 27.75
N THR A 248 18.33 -21.10 28.29
CA THR A 248 18.46 -21.36 29.73
C THR A 248 19.83 -21.97 30.06
N ARG A 249 20.68 -22.19 29.05
CA ARG A 249 22.01 -22.80 29.24
C ARG A 249 22.87 -21.94 30.17
N GLY A 250 23.62 -22.60 31.04
CA GLY A 250 24.43 -21.97 32.08
C GLY A 250 23.63 -21.53 33.31
N ARG A 251 22.32 -21.82 33.38
CA ARG A 251 21.46 -21.48 34.52
C ARG A 251 20.77 -22.69 35.12
N SER A 252 20.53 -22.65 36.43
CA SER A 252 19.82 -23.69 37.19
C SER A 252 18.40 -23.31 37.61
N ASP A 253 18.04 -22.04 37.49
CA ASP A 253 16.72 -21.51 37.85
C ASP A 253 15.71 -21.55 36.69
N GLY A 254 16.13 -22.02 35.52
CA GLY A 254 15.26 -22.18 34.35
C GLY A 254 14.88 -20.88 33.65
N LEU A 255 15.41 -19.73 34.09
CA LEU A 255 15.10 -18.44 33.47
C LEU A 255 15.80 -18.28 32.11
N PRO A 256 15.08 -17.93 31.04
CA PRO A 256 15.69 -17.69 29.74
C PRO A 256 16.45 -16.36 29.75
N TRP A 257 17.60 -16.33 29.08
CA TRP A 257 18.43 -15.14 28.95
C TRP A 257 19.05 -15.05 27.55
N CYS A 258 19.53 -13.86 27.20
CA CYS A 258 20.24 -13.61 25.96
C CYS A 258 21.40 -12.62 26.20
N ALA A 259 22.39 -12.63 25.30
CA ALA A 259 23.38 -11.58 25.28
C ALA A 259 22.87 -10.37 24.51
N THR A 260 23.32 -9.17 24.91
CA THR A 260 23.00 -7.90 24.22
C THR A 260 24.15 -7.45 23.31
N THR A 261 25.10 -8.36 23.07
CA THR A 261 26.30 -8.18 22.23
C THR A 261 26.58 -9.50 21.50
N ALA A 262 27.31 -9.43 20.38
CA ALA A 262 27.54 -10.62 19.54
C ALA A 262 28.40 -11.70 20.23
N ASN A 263 29.23 -11.32 21.20
CA ASN A 263 30.10 -12.26 21.91
C ASN A 263 29.99 -12.06 23.43
N PHE A 264 29.13 -12.87 24.05
CA PHE A 264 28.96 -12.85 25.51
C PHE A 264 30.24 -13.28 26.23
N ASP A 265 30.98 -14.23 25.67
CA ASP A 265 32.22 -14.74 26.29
C ASP A 265 33.25 -13.64 26.53
N LYS A 266 33.23 -12.59 25.70
CA LYS A 266 34.06 -11.39 25.83
C LYS A 266 33.38 -10.28 26.61
N ASP A 267 32.17 -9.89 26.21
CA ASP A 267 31.58 -8.62 26.65
C ASP A 267 30.76 -8.76 27.95
N LYS A 268 30.29 -9.97 28.25
CA LYS A 268 29.52 -10.32 29.47
C LYS A 268 28.28 -9.45 29.70
N LYS A 269 27.71 -8.88 28.63
CA LYS A 269 26.48 -8.08 28.65
C LYS A 269 25.27 -8.95 28.34
N TYR A 270 24.33 -9.00 29.27
CA TYR A 270 23.14 -9.84 29.17
C TYR A 270 21.97 -9.28 29.98
N GLY A 271 20.79 -9.80 29.67
CA GLY A 271 19.63 -9.73 30.55
C GLY A 271 18.70 -10.91 30.30
N PHE A 272 17.61 -10.96 31.06
CA PHE A 272 16.65 -12.04 30.97
C PHE A 272 15.62 -11.76 29.88
N CYS A 273 15.17 -12.82 29.23
CA CYS A 273 14.10 -12.70 28.26
C CYS A 273 12.74 -12.73 28.97
N PRO A 274 11.70 -12.09 28.39
CA PRO A 274 10.36 -12.13 28.95
C PRO A 274 9.93 -13.55 29.24
N SER A 275 9.41 -13.77 30.44
CA SER A 275 8.91 -15.06 30.88
C SER A 275 7.85 -14.84 31.94
N GLU A 276 6.86 -15.73 31.90
CA GLU A 276 5.82 -15.94 32.90
C GLU A 276 6.36 -16.12 34.34
N LEU A 277 7.63 -16.50 34.47
CA LEU A 277 8.34 -16.65 35.75
C LEU A 277 8.88 -15.33 36.31
N LEU A 278 8.97 -14.29 35.48
CA LEU A 278 9.46 -12.96 35.83
C LEU A 278 8.30 -11.98 36.01
N GLU A 279 7.40 -11.95 35.03
CA GLU A 279 6.26 -11.04 35.01
C GLU A 279 5.13 -11.57 34.13
N THR A 280 3.97 -10.96 34.28
CA THR A 280 2.84 -11.08 33.35
C THR A 280 2.50 -9.72 32.77
N PHE A 281 1.72 -9.68 31.69
CA PHE A 281 1.21 -8.41 31.16
C PHE A 281 -0.32 -8.40 31.14
N GLY A 282 -0.90 -7.20 31.10
CA GLY A 282 -2.34 -7.01 31.12
C GLY A 282 -3.02 -7.67 32.33
N GLY A 283 -4.24 -8.16 32.13
CA GLY A 283 -5.04 -8.77 33.19
C GLY A 283 -5.29 -7.82 34.36
N ASN A 284 -5.45 -8.38 35.55
CA ASN A 284 -5.64 -7.63 36.80
C ASN A 284 -4.61 -8.03 37.87
N GLY A 285 -3.57 -8.76 37.48
CA GLY A 285 -2.45 -9.20 38.30
C GLY A 285 -1.36 -8.15 38.49
N ASP A 286 -1.51 -6.97 37.85
CA ASP A 286 -0.63 -5.80 38.02
C ASP A 286 0.85 -6.08 37.73
N GLY A 287 1.13 -6.98 36.76
CA GLY A 287 2.49 -7.35 36.34
C GLY A 287 3.14 -8.47 37.16
N GLU A 288 2.47 -8.96 38.21
CA GLU A 288 3.00 -10.05 39.04
C GLU A 288 3.28 -11.31 38.23
N LYS A 289 4.31 -12.06 38.60
CA LYS A 289 4.65 -13.34 37.97
C LYS A 289 3.57 -14.40 38.19
N CYS A 290 3.56 -15.40 37.32
CA CYS A 290 2.71 -16.57 37.49
C CYS A 290 3.05 -17.36 38.76
N VAL A 291 2.04 -17.94 39.40
CA VAL A 291 2.20 -18.89 40.50
C VAL A 291 1.89 -20.29 39.97
N PHE A 292 2.87 -21.18 40.03
CA PHE A 292 2.69 -22.58 39.62
C PHE A 292 2.89 -23.55 40.80
N PRO A 293 2.02 -24.57 40.96
CA PRO A 293 0.76 -24.75 40.24
C PRO A 293 -0.31 -23.74 40.67
N PHE A 294 -1.25 -23.42 39.78
CA PHE A 294 -2.49 -22.72 40.13
C PHE A 294 -3.74 -23.54 39.79
N THR A 295 -4.85 -23.26 40.49
CA THR A 295 -6.15 -23.93 40.26
C THR A 295 -7.10 -23.04 39.46
N PHE A 296 -7.71 -23.60 38.41
CA PHE A 296 -8.78 -22.98 37.61
C PHE A 296 -9.82 -24.02 37.19
N LEU A 297 -11.10 -23.75 37.47
CA LEU A 297 -12.23 -24.68 37.31
C LEU A 297 -11.95 -26.08 37.90
N GLY A 298 -11.29 -26.11 39.05
CA GLY A 298 -10.92 -27.35 39.75
C GLY A 298 -9.83 -28.20 39.08
N LYS A 299 -9.16 -27.69 38.03
CA LYS A 299 -7.96 -28.29 37.44
C LYS A 299 -6.71 -27.54 37.89
N THR A 300 -5.58 -28.24 38.09
CA THR A 300 -4.28 -27.62 38.38
C THR A 300 -3.44 -27.46 37.13
N TYR A 301 -2.76 -26.32 37.00
CA TYR A 301 -1.90 -25.97 35.88
C TYR A 301 -0.50 -25.62 36.39
N ASP A 302 0.53 -26.27 35.82
CA ASP A 302 1.96 -26.04 36.12
C ASP A 302 2.65 -25.13 35.07
N GLY A 303 1.85 -24.51 34.20
CA GLY A 303 2.29 -23.61 33.15
C GLY A 303 1.13 -22.73 32.70
N CYS A 304 1.41 -21.80 31.79
CA CYS A 304 0.36 -20.97 31.20
C CYS A 304 -0.63 -21.84 30.41
N THR A 305 -1.87 -21.38 30.31
CA THR A 305 -2.94 -22.08 29.62
C THR A 305 -3.78 -21.13 28.78
N THR A 306 -4.47 -21.66 27.79
CA THR A 306 -5.52 -20.95 27.04
C THR A 306 -6.92 -21.40 27.48
N ASP A 307 -7.03 -22.32 28.45
CA ASP A 307 -8.32 -22.80 28.95
C ASP A 307 -9.19 -21.63 29.40
N GLY A 308 -10.44 -21.61 28.93
CA GLY A 308 -11.41 -20.56 29.22
C GLY A 308 -11.31 -19.31 28.35
N ARG A 309 -10.48 -19.32 27.30
CA ARG A 309 -10.36 -18.23 26.33
C ARG A 309 -10.50 -18.69 24.88
N ASP A 310 -11.10 -17.86 24.05
CA ASP A 310 -11.30 -18.11 22.62
C ASP A 310 -10.32 -17.31 21.73
N ASP A 311 -9.60 -16.35 22.32
CA ASP A 311 -8.60 -15.50 21.64
C ASP A 311 -7.22 -16.18 21.49
N GLY A 312 -7.01 -17.32 22.16
CA GLY A 312 -5.76 -18.06 22.12
C GLY A 312 -4.63 -17.49 22.97
N TYR A 313 -4.86 -16.38 23.69
CA TYR A 313 -3.82 -15.82 24.56
C TYR A 313 -3.57 -16.71 25.77
N ARG A 314 -2.29 -17.01 25.99
CA ARG A 314 -1.84 -17.76 27.15
C ARG A 314 -1.92 -16.88 28.39
N TRP A 315 -2.48 -17.43 29.45
CA TRP A 315 -2.63 -16.75 30.72
C TRP A 315 -2.28 -17.67 31.88
N CYS A 316 -2.02 -17.07 33.03
CA CYS A 316 -1.80 -17.79 34.28
C CYS A 316 -2.43 -17.03 35.44
N ALA A 317 -2.69 -17.73 36.55
CA ALA A 317 -2.99 -17.07 37.80
C ALA A 317 -1.72 -16.48 38.42
N THR A 318 -1.84 -15.30 39.02
CA THR A 318 -0.78 -14.71 39.86
C THR A 318 -0.94 -15.08 41.33
N THR A 319 -1.85 -16.02 41.63
CA THR A 319 -2.02 -16.67 42.94
C THR A 319 -2.21 -18.18 42.74
N SER A 320 -2.18 -18.96 43.83
CA SER A 320 -2.34 -20.42 43.77
C SER A 320 -3.76 -20.88 43.40
N ASP A 321 -4.76 -20.01 43.47
CA ASP A 321 -6.18 -20.35 43.25
C ASP A 321 -6.90 -19.19 42.54
N PHE A 322 -7.04 -19.32 41.22
CA PHE A 322 -7.75 -18.33 40.41
C PHE A 322 -9.24 -18.32 40.69
N ASP A 323 -9.83 -19.48 40.97
CA ASP A 323 -11.28 -19.59 41.21
C ASP A 323 -11.69 -18.74 42.41
N LYS A 324 -10.82 -18.66 43.42
CA LYS A 324 -10.98 -17.84 44.63
C LYS A 324 -10.57 -16.38 44.44
N ASP A 325 -9.34 -16.13 43.99
CA ASP A 325 -8.74 -14.79 44.08
C ASP A 325 -8.99 -13.95 42.82
N LYS A 326 -9.33 -14.60 41.69
CA LYS A 326 -9.61 -13.96 40.39
C LYS A 326 -8.47 -13.04 39.88
N LYS A 327 -7.23 -13.29 40.30
CA LYS A 327 -6.04 -12.53 39.92
C LYS A 327 -5.25 -13.26 38.84
N PHE A 328 -5.02 -12.60 37.72
CA PHE A 328 -4.34 -13.20 36.56
C PHE A 328 -3.59 -12.17 35.72
N GLY A 329 -2.66 -12.68 34.92
CA GLY A 329 -2.04 -11.93 33.84
C GLY A 329 -1.78 -12.83 32.63
N PHE A 330 -1.46 -12.20 31.51
CA PHE A 330 -1.09 -12.89 30.28
C PHE A 330 0.39 -13.22 30.28
N CYS A 331 0.72 -14.37 29.71
CA CYS A 331 2.08 -14.87 29.65
C CYS A 331 2.77 -14.37 28.39
N PRO A 332 3.96 -13.74 28.50
CA PRO A 332 4.75 -13.35 27.33
C PRO A 332 4.99 -14.53 26.39
N ASN A 333 4.97 -14.28 25.07
CA ASN A 333 5.46 -15.28 24.13
C ASN A 333 6.97 -15.44 24.31
N ARG A 334 7.43 -16.69 24.34
CA ARG A 334 8.86 -16.97 24.24
C ARG A 334 9.27 -16.70 22.80
N ASP A 335 10.50 -16.29 22.58
CA ASP A 335 11.04 -16.05 21.24
C ASP A 335 11.22 -17.35 20.42
N THR A 336 11.07 -18.50 21.07
CA THR A 336 11.01 -19.84 20.45
C THR A 336 9.58 -20.37 20.30
N ALA A 337 8.57 -19.58 20.67
CA ALA A 337 7.17 -19.98 20.57
C ALA A 337 6.78 -20.22 19.12
N VAL A 338 5.93 -21.21 18.89
CA VAL A 338 5.35 -21.41 17.56
C VAL A 338 4.27 -20.35 17.29
N ILE A 339 4.19 -19.89 16.05
CA ILE A 339 3.16 -18.96 15.56
C ILE A 339 2.06 -19.76 14.85
N GLY A 340 0.81 -19.40 15.09
CA GLY A 340 -0.37 -20.08 14.55
C GLY A 340 -0.39 -21.59 14.83
N GLY A 341 -0.96 -22.36 13.90
CA GLY A 341 -1.20 -23.79 14.11
C GLY A 341 -2.25 -24.04 15.19
N ASN A 342 -2.05 -25.06 16.03
CA ASN A 342 -2.99 -25.41 17.11
C ASN A 342 -2.34 -25.45 18.49
N SER A 343 -1.14 -24.88 18.58
CA SER A 343 -0.29 -24.80 19.77
C SER A 343 0.42 -23.44 19.83
N GLU A 344 -0.19 -22.40 19.27
CA GLU A 344 0.38 -21.05 19.24
C GLU A 344 0.85 -20.59 20.64
N GLY A 345 2.02 -19.95 20.68
CA GLY A 345 2.66 -19.54 21.93
C GLY A 345 3.52 -20.63 22.57
N GLU A 346 3.32 -21.91 22.27
CA GLU A 346 4.10 -23.01 22.86
C GLU A 346 5.47 -23.18 22.19
N PRO A 347 6.54 -23.47 22.94
CA PRO A 347 7.85 -23.72 22.34
C PRO A 347 7.88 -25.06 21.58
N CYS A 348 8.71 -25.14 20.54
CA CYS A 348 9.02 -26.41 19.88
C CYS A 348 9.59 -27.43 20.88
N GLN A 349 9.13 -28.68 20.78
CA GLN A 349 9.69 -29.80 21.53
C GLN A 349 10.70 -30.54 20.64
N PHE A 350 11.99 -30.46 20.97
CA PHE A 350 13.03 -31.24 20.28
C PHE A 350 13.62 -32.33 21.20
N PRO A 351 13.91 -33.53 20.67
CA PRO A 351 13.45 -34.02 19.38
C PRO A 351 11.95 -34.33 19.37
N PHE A 352 11.33 -34.29 18.19
CA PHE A 352 9.96 -34.79 18.00
C PHE A 352 9.88 -35.82 16.86
N THR A 353 8.86 -36.67 16.92
CA THR A 353 8.59 -37.67 15.88
C THR A 353 7.45 -37.22 14.97
N PHE A 354 7.66 -37.29 13.65
CA PHE A 354 6.65 -37.08 12.59
C PHE A 354 6.85 -38.08 11.46
N GLN A 355 5.77 -38.76 11.05
CA GLN A 355 5.79 -39.87 10.08
C GLN A 355 6.84 -40.95 10.39
N LYS A 356 7.09 -41.20 11.68
CA LYS A 356 8.14 -42.12 12.20
C LYS A 356 9.59 -41.66 12.04
N ASP A 357 9.83 -40.49 11.47
CA ASP A 357 11.15 -39.86 11.44
C ASP A 357 11.32 -38.91 12.65
N THR A 358 12.55 -38.74 13.12
CA THR A 358 12.88 -37.91 14.29
C THR A 358 13.56 -36.62 13.86
N TYR A 359 13.00 -35.49 14.30
CA TYR A 359 13.43 -34.14 13.95
C TYR A 359 14.05 -33.44 15.15
N TYR A 360 15.19 -32.78 14.92
CA TYR A 360 15.94 -32.00 15.92
C TYR A 360 15.93 -30.49 15.65
N SER A 361 15.24 -30.08 14.60
CA SER A 361 15.03 -28.71 14.17
C SER A 361 13.68 -28.60 13.46
N CYS A 362 13.23 -27.38 13.20
CA CYS A 362 12.06 -27.15 12.36
C CYS A 362 12.24 -27.80 10.98
N THR A 363 11.14 -28.28 10.41
CA THR A 363 11.11 -28.91 9.09
C THR A 363 9.96 -28.34 8.25
N SER A 364 10.05 -28.45 6.93
CA SER A 364 8.94 -28.20 6.01
C SER A 364 8.22 -29.50 5.60
N ASP A 365 8.65 -30.65 6.14
CA ASP A 365 8.12 -31.94 5.72
C ASP A 365 6.61 -32.04 5.98
N GLY A 366 5.90 -32.61 5.00
CA GLY A 366 4.44 -32.66 4.97
C GLY A 366 3.77 -31.42 4.38
N ARG A 367 4.51 -30.33 4.10
CA ARG A 367 3.97 -29.08 3.54
C ARG A 367 4.43 -28.81 2.10
N SER A 368 3.59 -28.14 1.31
CA SER A 368 3.89 -27.69 -0.07
C SER A 368 4.34 -26.24 -0.17
N ASP A 369 4.03 -25.44 0.85
CA ASP A 369 4.34 -24.00 0.92
C ASP A 369 5.78 -23.72 1.38
N GLY A 370 6.51 -24.75 1.79
CA GLY A 370 7.88 -24.63 2.28
C GLY A 370 8.00 -23.97 3.66
N LYS A 371 6.88 -23.66 4.34
CA LYS A 371 6.91 -23.05 5.67
C LYS A 371 7.49 -24.03 6.69
N LEU A 372 8.36 -23.53 7.56
CA LEU A 372 8.98 -24.33 8.61
C LEU A 372 8.04 -24.46 9.81
N TRP A 373 7.90 -25.67 10.32
CA TRP A 373 7.07 -25.99 11.46
C TRP A 373 7.77 -26.96 12.41
N CYS A 374 7.26 -27.06 13.63
CA CYS A 374 7.69 -28.06 14.62
C CYS A 374 6.52 -28.59 15.43
N ALA A 375 6.69 -29.77 16.01
CA ALA A 375 5.77 -30.26 17.02
C ALA A 375 6.06 -29.58 18.37
N THR A 376 5.00 -29.34 19.14
CA THR A 376 5.09 -28.82 20.52
C THR A 376 5.01 -29.96 21.55
N THR A 377 4.99 -31.21 21.08
CA THR A 377 5.14 -32.42 21.89
C THR A 377 6.17 -33.37 21.28
N GLY A 378 6.63 -34.35 22.06
CA GLY A 378 7.66 -35.29 21.57
C GLY A 378 7.17 -36.24 20.45
N ASN A 379 5.87 -36.25 20.14
CA ASN A 379 5.33 -37.12 19.10
C ASN A 379 4.09 -36.49 18.42
N PHE A 380 4.32 -35.89 17.24
CA PHE A 380 3.25 -35.30 16.45
C PHE A 380 2.24 -36.36 15.96
N ASP A 381 2.71 -37.54 15.54
CA ASP A 381 1.84 -38.60 15.01
C ASP A 381 0.75 -39.02 16.01
N ARG A 382 1.04 -38.91 17.32
CA ARG A 382 0.10 -39.19 18.42
C ARG A 382 -0.72 -37.97 18.82
N ASP A 383 -0.07 -36.83 19.06
CA ASP A 383 -0.69 -35.69 19.73
C ASP A 383 -1.27 -34.65 18.77
N GLN A 384 -0.73 -34.62 17.53
CA GLN A 384 -1.06 -33.68 16.46
C GLN A 384 -0.96 -32.20 16.87
N LYS A 385 -0.06 -31.88 17.80
CA LYS A 385 0.19 -30.56 18.36
C LYS A 385 1.40 -29.91 17.69
N TRP A 386 1.20 -28.74 17.07
CA TRP A 386 2.19 -28.07 16.24
C TRP A 386 1.93 -26.57 16.08
N GLY A 387 2.93 -25.88 15.55
CA GLY A 387 2.78 -24.55 14.95
C GLY A 387 3.98 -24.20 14.07
N PHE A 388 3.95 -23.00 13.47
CA PHE A 388 5.02 -22.50 12.62
C PHE A 388 6.20 -22.04 13.46
N CYS A 389 7.41 -22.37 13.02
CA CYS A 389 8.59 -21.84 13.67
C CYS A 389 8.75 -20.35 13.38
N PRO A 390 9.28 -19.55 14.33
CA PRO A 390 9.60 -18.15 14.09
C PRO A 390 10.46 -17.97 12.85
N ASP A 391 9.98 -17.12 11.95
CA ASP A 391 10.71 -16.64 10.78
C ASP A 391 11.22 -15.20 11.05
N LYS A 392 11.43 -14.41 10.00
CA LYS A 392 11.82 -13.00 10.18
C LYS A 392 10.66 -12.12 10.68
N GLY A 393 9.43 -12.60 10.55
CA GLY A 393 8.21 -11.84 10.80
C GLY A 393 8.08 -10.60 9.93
N TYR A 394 7.12 -9.76 10.31
CA TYR A 394 6.81 -8.52 9.63
C TYR A 394 7.18 -7.33 10.51
N SER A 395 7.85 -6.35 9.92
CA SER A 395 8.19 -5.11 10.62
C SER A 395 6.91 -4.34 10.96
N LEU A 396 6.52 -4.33 12.22
CA LEU A 396 5.35 -3.58 12.69
C LEU A 396 5.48 -2.10 12.35
N PHE A 397 6.69 -1.54 12.40
CA PHE A 397 6.97 -0.18 11.97
C PHE A 397 6.59 0.08 10.50
N LEU A 398 7.00 -0.79 9.57
CA LEU A 398 6.72 -0.59 8.14
C LEU A 398 5.24 -0.80 7.81
N VAL A 399 4.65 -1.88 8.35
CA VAL A 399 3.22 -2.15 8.13
C VAL A 399 2.38 -1.04 8.74
N ALA A 400 2.67 -0.61 9.97
CA ALA A 400 1.94 0.50 10.58
C ALA A 400 2.13 1.82 9.83
N ALA A 401 3.33 2.12 9.33
CA ALA A 401 3.54 3.32 8.53
C ALA A 401 2.65 3.31 7.27
N HIS A 402 2.53 2.16 6.60
CA HIS A 402 1.63 1.97 5.46
C HIS A 402 0.16 2.16 5.85
N GLU A 403 -0.31 1.44 6.87
CA GLU A 403 -1.71 1.53 7.32
C GLU A 403 -2.08 2.93 7.82
N PHE A 404 -1.15 3.65 8.47
CA PHE A 404 -1.36 5.03 8.85
C PHE A 404 -1.45 5.95 7.64
N GLY A 405 -0.79 5.64 6.52
CA GLY A 405 -1.00 6.33 5.26
C GLY A 405 -2.46 6.22 4.79
N HIS A 406 -3.06 5.03 4.89
CA HIS A 406 -4.49 4.82 4.64
C HIS A 406 -5.38 5.58 5.62
N ALA A 407 -5.08 5.52 6.92
CA ALA A 407 -5.79 6.27 7.96
C ALA A 407 -5.65 7.80 7.83
N LEU A 408 -4.73 8.28 6.99
CA LEU A 408 -4.56 9.68 6.61
C LEU A 408 -5.14 9.99 5.23
N GLY A 409 -5.67 9.00 4.51
CA GLY A 409 -6.37 9.23 3.24
C GLY A 409 -5.66 8.80 1.98
N LEU A 410 -4.45 8.24 2.08
CA LEU A 410 -3.75 7.71 0.92
C LEU A 410 -4.37 6.41 0.46
N ASP A 411 -4.29 6.15 -0.84
CA ASP A 411 -4.62 4.87 -1.46
C ASP A 411 -3.32 4.14 -1.87
N HIS A 412 -3.45 2.89 -2.32
CA HIS A 412 -2.32 2.11 -2.80
C HIS A 412 -1.63 2.75 -4.01
N SER A 413 -0.31 2.86 -3.93
CA SER A 413 0.56 3.22 -5.05
C SER A 413 0.83 2.02 -5.96
N ASN A 414 1.11 2.29 -7.24
CA ASN A 414 1.65 1.31 -8.18
C ASN A 414 3.19 1.38 -8.32
N VAL A 415 3.85 2.24 -7.53
CA VAL A 415 5.30 2.38 -7.50
C VAL A 415 5.87 1.38 -6.47
N GLN A 416 6.58 0.35 -6.93
CA GLN A 416 7.04 -0.77 -6.08
C GLN A 416 7.94 -0.39 -4.90
N ASP A 417 8.61 0.76 -4.97
CA ASP A 417 9.48 1.25 -3.90
C ASP A 417 8.78 2.31 -3.00
N ALA A 418 7.53 2.65 -3.28
CA ALA A 418 6.72 3.50 -2.42
C ALA A 418 6.25 2.72 -1.19
N LEU A 419 6.16 3.40 -0.03
CA LEU A 419 5.60 2.82 1.18
C LEU A 419 4.18 2.35 0.94
N MET A 420 3.36 3.14 0.23
CA MET A 420 1.97 2.80 -0.09
C MET A 420 1.82 1.74 -1.19
N TYR A 421 2.89 1.09 -1.64
CA TYR A 421 2.78 -0.09 -2.50
C TYR A 421 2.17 -1.27 -1.71
N PRO A 422 1.17 -1.99 -2.24
CA PRO A 422 0.40 -2.96 -1.46
C PRO A 422 1.20 -4.17 -0.96
N MET A 423 2.26 -4.60 -1.64
CA MET A 423 3.02 -5.79 -1.21
C MET A 423 4.05 -5.44 -0.15
N TYR A 424 4.16 -6.29 0.87
CA TYR A 424 5.15 -6.11 1.91
C TYR A 424 6.58 -6.38 1.40
N LYS A 425 7.48 -5.45 1.68
CA LYS A 425 8.91 -5.59 1.44
C LYS A 425 9.68 -4.99 2.61
N TYR A 426 10.47 -5.80 3.29
CA TYR A 426 11.33 -5.31 4.36
C TYR A 426 12.43 -4.40 3.80
N VAL A 427 12.51 -3.19 4.35
CA VAL A 427 13.57 -2.21 4.07
C VAL A 427 14.21 -1.81 5.39
N LYS A 428 15.50 -2.13 5.56
CA LYS A 428 16.24 -1.85 6.80
C LYS A 428 16.41 -0.35 7.04
N ASP A 429 16.93 0.36 6.03
CA ASP A 429 17.19 1.79 6.07
C ASP A 429 16.05 2.51 5.34
N PHE A 430 14.87 2.50 5.97
CA PHE A 430 13.65 3.04 5.37
C PHE A 430 13.69 4.56 5.20
N SER A 431 13.23 5.02 4.04
CA SER A 431 12.94 6.42 3.75
C SER A 431 11.69 6.50 2.88
N LEU A 432 10.85 7.50 3.14
CA LEU A 432 9.60 7.70 2.41
C LEU A 432 9.90 8.03 0.93
N HIS A 433 9.19 7.40 -0.01
CA HIS A 433 9.39 7.64 -1.44
C HIS A 433 8.75 8.97 -1.86
N GLN A 434 9.25 9.58 -2.94
CA GLN A 434 8.71 10.87 -3.43
C GLN A 434 7.22 10.78 -3.81
N ASP A 435 6.77 9.61 -4.24
CA ASP A 435 5.35 9.32 -4.53
C ASP A 435 4.48 9.45 -3.28
N ASP A 436 4.88 8.83 -2.16
CA ASP A 436 4.18 8.94 -0.89
C ASP A 436 4.20 10.38 -0.36
N ILE A 437 5.36 11.06 -0.45
CA ILE A 437 5.51 12.47 -0.05
C ILE A 437 4.56 13.36 -0.86
N ALA A 438 4.51 13.17 -2.18
CA ALA A 438 3.63 13.94 -3.05
C ALA A 438 2.15 13.68 -2.72
N GLY A 439 1.77 12.43 -2.47
CA GLY A 439 0.42 12.04 -2.08
C GLY A 439 0.00 12.69 -0.76
N ILE A 440 0.81 12.57 0.30
CA ILE A 440 0.42 13.09 1.62
C ILE A 440 0.44 14.62 1.65
N GLN A 441 1.39 15.26 0.95
CA GLN A 441 1.46 16.71 0.86
C GLN A 441 0.36 17.29 -0.03
N HIS A 442 -0.21 16.51 -0.95
CA HIS A 442 -1.40 16.92 -1.69
C HIS A 442 -2.60 17.11 -0.74
N LEU A 443 -2.74 16.23 0.27
CA LEU A 443 -3.84 16.29 1.23
C LEU A 443 -3.63 17.35 2.32
N TYR A 444 -2.41 17.42 2.88
CA TYR A 444 -2.11 18.17 4.10
C TYR A 444 -1.12 19.34 3.92
N GLY A 445 -0.54 19.48 2.73
CA GLY A 445 0.51 20.45 2.46
C GLY A 445 1.89 19.99 2.94
N SER A 446 2.93 20.70 2.49
CA SER A 446 4.31 20.48 2.94
C SER A 446 4.58 21.16 4.28
N LYS A 447 5.38 20.53 5.13
CA LYS A 447 5.92 21.16 6.34
C LYS A 447 6.81 22.36 5.97
N THR A 448 6.24 23.57 6.01
CA THR A 448 6.97 24.83 5.79
C THR A 448 6.94 25.65 7.07
N GLY A 449 7.97 25.48 7.90
CA GLY A 449 8.20 26.29 9.09
C GLY A 449 9.57 25.99 9.70
N PRO A 450 10.27 26.97 10.30
CA PRO A 450 11.51 26.74 11.02
C PRO A 450 11.24 25.94 12.31
N GLU A 451 12.24 25.16 12.73
CA GLU A 451 12.25 24.39 13.97
C GLU A 451 11.89 25.28 15.18
N PRO A 452 11.02 24.83 16.11
CA PRO A 452 10.63 25.64 17.26
C PRO A 452 11.84 25.89 18.17
N GLU A 453 12.29 27.15 18.25
CA GLU A 453 13.26 27.57 19.25
C GLU A 453 12.62 27.55 20.65
N PRO A 454 13.35 27.13 21.70
CA PRO A 454 12.85 27.12 23.06
C PRO A 454 12.55 28.55 23.57
N PRO A 455 11.55 28.72 24.45
CA PRO A 455 11.09 30.05 24.83
C PRO A 455 12.15 30.76 25.67
N ARG A 456 12.60 31.93 25.20
CA ARG A 456 13.45 32.85 25.98
C ARG A 456 12.63 34.09 26.38
N PRO A 457 12.76 34.57 27.63
CA PRO A 457 11.70 35.34 28.30
C PRO A 457 11.57 36.78 27.82
N THR A 458 10.32 37.22 27.92
CA THR A 458 9.78 38.56 27.67
C THR A 458 10.47 39.64 28.50
N VAL A 459 10.95 40.70 27.84
CA VAL A 459 11.17 42.00 28.46
C VAL A 459 10.42 43.04 27.65
N GLU A 460 9.43 43.64 28.29
CA GLU A 460 8.57 44.71 27.79
C GLU A 460 9.26 46.09 27.84
N ILE A 461 8.58 47.07 27.22
CA ILE A 461 8.55 48.54 27.44
C ILE A 461 9.21 49.38 26.29
N PRO A 462 8.61 50.49 25.78
CA PRO A 462 7.26 50.69 25.24
C PRO A 462 7.26 51.51 23.91
N GLU A 463 6.07 51.78 23.40
CA GLU A 463 5.68 52.46 22.14
C GLU A 463 6.33 53.83 21.82
N THR A 464 6.43 54.12 20.51
CA THR A 464 5.97 55.39 19.90
C THR A 464 5.80 55.25 18.38
N ASP A 465 4.58 55.48 17.91
CA ASP A 465 4.15 55.69 16.51
C ASP A 465 4.42 57.18 16.09
N PRO A 466 4.14 57.70 14.87
CA PRO A 466 3.78 57.07 13.59
C PRO A 466 4.49 57.64 12.33
N THR A 467 4.14 57.02 11.20
CA THR A 467 4.06 57.58 9.83
C THR A 467 5.35 57.57 8.99
N THR A 468 5.32 56.90 7.83
CA THR A 468 5.14 57.48 6.47
C THR A 468 5.62 56.46 5.42
N GLU A 469 4.81 56.20 4.38
CA GLU A 469 5.25 55.53 3.14
C GLU A 469 6.49 56.23 2.54
N PRO A 470 7.35 55.53 1.78
CA PRO A 470 7.20 55.64 0.32
C PRO A 470 7.61 54.39 -0.51
N SER A 471 6.88 54.24 -1.62
CA SER A 471 7.28 53.78 -2.96
C SER A 471 8.69 53.18 -3.17
N ILE A 472 8.74 51.98 -3.74
CA ILE A 472 9.93 51.46 -4.45
C ILE A 472 9.63 51.47 -5.95
N GLU A 473 10.31 52.35 -6.67
CA GLU A 473 10.48 52.28 -8.11
C GLU A 473 11.63 51.33 -8.48
N THR A 474 11.34 50.58 -9.54
CA THR A 474 12.18 49.80 -10.44
C THR A 474 13.61 50.30 -10.70
N THR A 475 14.56 49.36 -10.79
CA THR A 475 15.57 49.41 -11.86
C THR A 475 16.09 48.02 -12.24
N THR A 476 15.65 47.60 -13.42
CA THR A 476 16.29 46.71 -14.41
C THR A 476 17.68 46.14 -14.12
N THR A 477 17.76 44.80 -14.13
CA THR A 477 18.93 44.06 -14.64
C THR A 477 18.51 43.15 -15.79
N ASN A 478 19.33 43.18 -16.84
CA ASN A 478 19.08 42.62 -18.16
C ASN A 478 18.85 41.09 -18.19
N ASN A 479 17.78 40.73 -18.89
CA ASN A 479 17.61 39.61 -19.82
C ASN A 479 18.74 38.56 -19.90
N VAL A 480 18.46 37.38 -19.35
CA VAL A 480 18.40 36.14 -20.13
C VAL A 480 17.06 35.49 -19.79
N LYS A 481 16.02 35.78 -20.58
CA LYS A 481 14.77 35.01 -20.54
C LYS A 481 15.05 33.74 -21.36
N PRO A 482 14.98 32.51 -20.81
CA PRO A 482 15.01 31.33 -21.65
C PRO A 482 13.81 31.45 -22.58
N SER A 483 14.06 31.49 -23.89
CA SER A 483 13.01 31.31 -24.86
C SER A 483 12.56 29.85 -24.76
N PHE A 484 11.58 29.57 -23.90
CA PHE A 484 10.96 28.24 -23.83
C PHE A 484 10.33 27.94 -25.19
N THR A 485 10.85 26.93 -25.88
CA THR A 485 10.28 26.47 -27.13
C THR A 485 9.21 25.41 -26.81
N PRO A 486 8.15 25.25 -27.62
CA PRO A 486 7.17 24.18 -27.44
C PRO A 486 7.78 22.78 -27.38
N CYS A 487 8.96 22.60 -27.99
CA CYS A 487 9.71 21.35 -27.97
C CYS A 487 10.34 21.03 -26.61
N ASP A 488 10.47 22.02 -25.73
CA ASP A 488 10.97 21.83 -24.37
C ASP A 488 9.86 21.39 -23.41
N MET A 489 8.59 21.47 -23.82
CA MET A 489 7.42 21.25 -22.94
C MET A 489 6.98 19.79 -22.91
N ASP A 490 7.12 19.13 -21.76
CA ASP A 490 6.66 17.74 -21.59
C ASP A 490 5.13 17.61 -21.45
N LYS A 491 4.43 18.71 -21.12
CA LYS A 491 2.98 18.72 -20.90
C LYS A 491 2.36 20.05 -21.29
N PHE A 492 1.26 19.99 -22.03
CA PHE A 492 0.41 21.15 -22.35
C PHE A 492 -0.81 21.20 -21.44
N ASP A 493 -1.37 22.38 -21.23
CA ASP A 493 -2.57 22.52 -20.40
C ASP A 493 -3.82 22.04 -21.17
N ALA A 494 -3.88 22.33 -22.47
CA ALA A 494 -4.88 21.80 -23.39
C ALA A 494 -4.36 21.77 -24.84
N ILE A 495 -4.80 20.80 -25.62
CA ILE A 495 -4.54 20.66 -27.05
C ILE A 495 -5.89 20.47 -27.75
N THR A 496 -6.18 21.26 -28.77
CA THR A 496 -7.45 21.10 -29.49
C THR A 496 -7.39 21.65 -30.91
N GLU A 497 -8.33 21.22 -31.74
CA GLU A 497 -8.50 21.78 -33.09
C GLU A 497 -9.49 22.96 -33.04
N ILE A 498 -9.02 24.15 -33.42
CA ILE A 498 -9.85 25.37 -33.54
C ILE A 498 -9.73 25.87 -34.97
N GLN A 499 -10.86 26.04 -35.67
CA GLN A 499 -10.89 26.55 -37.05
C GLN A 499 -9.95 25.79 -37.99
N GLY A 500 -9.87 24.46 -37.83
CA GLY A 500 -9.04 23.59 -38.65
C GLY A 500 -7.55 23.58 -38.30
N HIS A 501 -7.12 24.28 -37.24
CA HIS A 501 -5.72 24.33 -36.83
C HIS A 501 -5.58 23.77 -35.41
N LEU A 502 -4.57 22.92 -35.22
CA LEU A 502 -4.22 22.40 -33.89
C LEU A 502 -3.61 23.52 -33.06
N HIS A 503 -4.16 23.77 -31.88
CA HIS A 503 -3.71 24.74 -30.89
C HIS A 503 -3.17 24.02 -29.66
N PHE A 504 -2.08 24.52 -29.11
CA PHE A 504 -1.42 24.03 -27.91
C PHE A 504 -1.39 25.16 -26.89
N PHE A 505 -1.97 24.96 -25.72
CA PHE A 505 -2.06 25.96 -24.66
C PHE A 505 -1.10 25.60 -23.52
N LYS A 506 -0.34 26.59 -23.04
CA LYS A 506 0.53 26.44 -21.86
C LYS A 506 0.75 27.78 -21.17
N ASP A 507 0.47 27.85 -19.87
CA ASP A 507 0.84 28.96 -18.97
C ASP A 507 0.48 30.35 -19.52
N GLY A 508 -0.76 30.50 -20.01
CA GLY A 508 -1.27 31.76 -20.57
C GLY A 508 -0.76 32.10 -21.98
N GLN A 509 -0.05 31.18 -22.63
CA GLN A 509 0.41 31.27 -24.00
C GLN A 509 -0.18 30.15 -24.85
N TYR A 510 -0.22 30.35 -26.16
CA TYR A 510 -0.59 29.30 -27.09
C TYR A 510 0.21 29.35 -28.39
N TRP A 511 0.34 28.18 -29.01
CA TRP A 511 0.89 27.99 -30.35
C TRP A 511 -0.17 27.37 -31.24
N LYS A 512 -0.09 27.61 -32.54
CA LYS A 512 -1.00 26.99 -33.51
C LYS A 512 -0.25 26.51 -34.74
N THR A 513 -0.68 25.37 -35.27
CA THR A 513 -0.18 24.86 -36.55
C THR A 513 -0.72 25.70 -37.70
N THR A 514 0.07 25.86 -38.76
CA THR A 514 -0.25 26.60 -39.99
C THR A 514 0.33 25.90 -41.21
N GLY A 515 -0.09 26.33 -42.41
CA GLY A 515 0.40 25.83 -43.69
C GLY A 515 -0.37 24.61 -44.25
N PRO A 516 -0.17 24.25 -45.54
CA PRO A 516 -0.96 23.25 -46.27
C PRO A 516 -0.82 21.81 -45.76
N LYS A 517 0.18 21.53 -44.89
CA LYS A 517 0.39 20.23 -44.24
C LYS A 517 0.26 20.26 -42.72
N HIS A 518 -0.10 21.39 -42.10
CA HIS A 518 -0.03 21.63 -40.65
C HIS A 518 1.36 21.36 -40.05
N GLN A 519 2.42 21.78 -40.75
CA GLN A 519 3.81 21.53 -40.35
C GLN A 519 4.48 22.73 -39.68
N ASP A 520 4.01 23.96 -39.94
CA ASP A 520 4.63 25.17 -39.42
C ASP A 520 3.93 25.62 -38.13
N LEU A 521 4.66 25.67 -37.02
CA LEU A 521 4.13 26.11 -35.73
C LEU A 521 4.34 27.62 -35.55
N GLN A 522 3.26 28.37 -35.29
CA GLN A 522 3.31 29.81 -35.00
C GLN A 522 3.00 30.09 -33.53
N GLY A 523 3.77 31.00 -32.93
CA GLY A 523 3.63 31.44 -31.54
C GLY A 523 4.99 31.77 -30.91
N PRO A 524 5.06 31.99 -29.59
CA PRO A 524 3.94 32.02 -28.66
C PRO A 524 3.05 33.24 -28.83
N TYR A 525 1.74 33.04 -28.74
CA TYR A 525 0.76 34.12 -28.63
C TYR A 525 0.17 34.15 -27.22
N PRO A 526 -0.02 35.33 -26.60
CA PRO A 526 -0.67 35.41 -25.30
C PRO A 526 -2.17 35.13 -25.42
N VAL A 527 -2.66 34.18 -24.62
CA VAL A 527 -4.09 33.81 -24.53
C VAL A 527 -4.94 35.03 -24.22
N SER A 528 -4.49 35.88 -23.29
CA SER A 528 -5.20 37.10 -22.86
C SER A 528 -5.40 38.14 -23.96
N LYS A 529 -4.62 38.13 -25.05
CA LYS A 529 -4.88 39.04 -26.19
C LYS A 529 -6.03 38.57 -27.07
N MET A 530 -6.18 37.26 -27.24
CA MET A 530 -7.22 36.68 -28.09
C MET A 530 -8.51 36.42 -27.29
N TRP A 531 -8.37 35.96 -26.06
CA TRP A 531 -9.45 35.61 -25.14
C TRP A 531 -9.24 36.29 -23.77
N PRO A 532 -9.55 37.60 -23.66
CA PRO A 532 -9.18 38.40 -22.48
C PRO A 532 -9.85 37.97 -21.17
N ALA A 533 -11.00 37.28 -21.23
CA ALA A 533 -11.72 36.85 -20.04
C ALA A 533 -11.30 35.47 -19.53
N LEU A 534 -10.35 34.79 -20.19
CA LEU A 534 -9.85 33.49 -19.76
C LEU A 534 -8.72 33.63 -18.72
N PRO A 535 -8.64 32.70 -17.76
CA PRO A 535 -7.46 32.56 -16.90
C PRO A 535 -6.24 32.11 -17.71
N ALA A 536 -5.07 32.17 -17.08
CA ALA A 536 -3.82 31.75 -17.73
C ALA A 536 -3.80 30.25 -18.05
N VAL A 537 -4.29 29.41 -17.12
CA VAL A 537 -4.33 27.95 -17.28
C VAL A 537 -5.75 27.51 -17.64
N ILE A 538 -5.87 26.72 -18.70
CA ILE A 538 -7.13 26.20 -19.24
C ILE A 538 -7.01 24.67 -19.24
N ASP A 539 -8.03 23.98 -18.73
CA ASP A 539 -8.00 22.51 -18.63
C ASP A 539 -8.44 21.83 -19.93
N THR A 540 -9.46 22.35 -20.61
CA THR A 540 -9.84 21.85 -21.94
C THR A 540 -10.60 22.89 -22.74
N VAL A 541 -10.63 22.70 -24.06
CA VAL A 541 -11.35 23.55 -25.01
C VAL A 541 -11.89 22.73 -26.18
N PHE A 542 -13.12 23.02 -26.60
CA PHE A 542 -13.68 22.49 -27.84
C PHE A 542 -14.42 23.54 -28.67
N GLU A 543 -14.43 23.34 -29.99
CA GLU A 543 -15.25 24.07 -30.94
C GLU A 543 -16.52 23.30 -31.28
N ASP A 544 -17.70 23.86 -31.00
CA ASP A 544 -18.95 23.26 -31.45
C ASP A 544 -19.08 23.35 -32.98
N LEU A 545 -19.18 22.19 -33.63
CA LEU A 545 -19.21 22.09 -35.09
C LEU A 545 -20.41 22.79 -35.74
N LEU A 546 -21.52 22.95 -35.01
CA LEU A 546 -22.76 23.58 -35.52
C LEU A 546 -22.70 25.10 -35.40
N THR A 547 -22.42 25.62 -34.20
CA THR A 547 -22.52 27.05 -33.90
C THR A 547 -21.19 27.80 -34.02
N LYS A 548 -20.07 27.07 -34.17
CA LYS A 548 -18.70 27.63 -34.18
C LYS A 548 -18.35 28.40 -32.92
N LYS A 549 -19.03 28.08 -31.81
CA LYS A 549 -18.74 28.62 -30.48
C LYS A 549 -17.62 27.81 -29.84
N LEU A 550 -16.75 28.51 -29.12
CA LEU A 550 -15.67 27.90 -28.36
C LEU A 550 -16.07 27.81 -26.90
N TYR A 551 -15.96 26.61 -26.34
CA TYR A 551 -16.19 26.35 -24.92
C TYR A 551 -14.85 26.11 -24.25
N PHE A 552 -14.51 26.95 -23.28
CA PHE A 552 -13.28 26.83 -22.49
C PHE A 552 -13.63 26.43 -21.07
N PHE A 553 -12.85 25.53 -20.48
CA PHE A 553 -12.98 25.08 -19.10
C PHE A 553 -11.70 25.37 -18.33
N SER A 554 -11.84 25.84 -17.10
CA SER A 554 -10.73 26.04 -16.16
C SER A 554 -11.27 25.95 -14.73
N GLY A 555 -10.78 24.97 -13.98
CA GLY A 555 -11.35 24.55 -12.71
C GLY A 555 -12.84 24.22 -12.85
N THR A 556 -13.63 24.71 -11.89
CA THR A 556 -15.09 24.56 -11.87
C THR A 556 -15.82 25.57 -12.76
N LYS A 557 -15.11 26.32 -13.62
CA LYS A 557 -15.68 27.39 -14.44
C LYS A 557 -15.56 27.10 -15.93
N PHE A 558 -16.53 27.59 -16.70
CA PHE A 558 -16.49 27.58 -18.15
C PHE A 558 -16.91 28.91 -18.77
N TRP A 559 -16.41 29.16 -19.98
CA TRP A 559 -16.70 30.33 -20.81
C TRP A 559 -17.13 29.87 -22.20
N VAL A 560 -18.06 30.60 -22.81
CA VAL A 560 -18.50 30.36 -24.18
C VAL A 560 -18.22 31.59 -25.02
N TYR A 561 -17.30 31.48 -25.97
CA TYR A 561 -16.98 32.54 -26.91
C TYR A 561 -17.77 32.40 -28.21
N THR A 562 -18.29 33.54 -28.69
CA THR A 562 -18.92 33.68 -30.01
C THR A 562 -18.23 34.84 -30.73
N GLY A 563 -17.21 34.53 -31.54
CA GLY A 563 -16.35 35.57 -32.09
C GLY A 563 -15.59 36.32 -30.99
N LYS A 564 -15.84 37.62 -30.83
CA LYS A 564 -15.22 38.46 -29.79
C LYS A 564 -16.02 38.51 -28.48
N ASP A 565 -17.28 38.09 -28.51
CA ASP A 565 -18.16 38.12 -27.35
C ASP A 565 -17.96 36.88 -26.47
N VAL A 566 -18.03 37.06 -25.16
CA VAL A 566 -17.85 35.99 -24.17
C VAL A 566 -19.02 35.91 -23.21
N LEU A 567 -19.44 34.68 -22.90
CA LEU A 567 -20.41 34.36 -21.88
C LEU A 567 -19.73 33.52 -20.80
N GLY A 568 -19.50 34.09 -19.62
CA GLY A 568 -18.83 33.40 -18.51
C GLY A 568 -18.07 34.39 -17.60
N PRO A 569 -17.42 33.89 -16.53
CA PRO A 569 -17.39 32.49 -16.12
C PRO A 569 -18.75 32.02 -15.60
N ARG A 570 -19.09 30.75 -15.85
CA ARG A 570 -20.22 30.05 -15.25
C ARG A 570 -19.73 28.78 -14.58
N ASN A 571 -20.38 28.37 -13.48
CA ASN A 571 -20.06 27.09 -12.84
C ASN A 571 -20.48 25.93 -13.76
N ILE A 572 -19.63 24.92 -13.89
CA ILE A 572 -19.87 23.68 -14.65
C ILE A 572 -21.12 22.93 -14.19
N GLU A 573 -21.56 23.10 -12.94
CA GLU A 573 -22.84 22.58 -12.43
C GLU A 573 -24.04 23.02 -13.26
N LYS A 574 -23.96 24.19 -13.90
CA LYS A 574 -25.01 24.68 -14.79
C LYS A 574 -25.20 23.79 -16.02
N LEU A 575 -24.19 23.00 -16.37
CA LEU A 575 -24.27 21.98 -17.41
C LEU A 575 -24.88 20.67 -16.89
N GLY A 576 -25.17 20.53 -15.60
CA GLY A 576 -25.59 19.28 -14.98
C GLY A 576 -24.44 18.34 -14.63
N LEU A 577 -23.21 18.88 -14.55
CA LEU A 577 -22.07 18.18 -13.96
C LEU A 577 -22.17 18.24 -12.43
N PRO A 578 -21.69 17.21 -11.70
CA PRO A 578 -21.77 17.20 -10.24
C PRO A 578 -20.88 18.28 -9.63
N SER A 579 -21.28 18.84 -8.49
CA SER A 579 -20.52 19.85 -7.73
C SER A 579 -19.19 19.32 -7.18
N SER A 580 -19.06 17.99 -7.04
CA SER A 580 -17.81 17.31 -6.68
C SER A 580 -16.75 17.31 -7.78
N LEU A 581 -17.11 17.69 -9.01
CA LEU A 581 -16.17 17.74 -10.12
C LEU A 581 -15.29 18.99 -10.02
N THR A 582 -13.98 18.81 -9.87
CA THR A 582 -13.04 19.92 -9.68
C THR A 582 -12.67 20.62 -10.98
N ARG A 583 -12.65 19.88 -12.10
CA ARG A 583 -12.37 20.38 -13.46
C ARG A 583 -12.80 19.40 -14.56
N VAL A 584 -12.84 19.89 -15.78
CA VAL A 584 -13.03 19.08 -17.00
C VAL A 584 -11.72 19.10 -17.79
N GLU A 585 -11.11 17.93 -17.93
CA GLU A 585 -9.73 17.76 -18.43
C GLU A 585 -9.69 17.44 -19.93
N GLY A 586 -10.76 16.87 -20.48
CA GLY A 586 -10.80 16.52 -21.91
C GLY A 586 -12.16 16.75 -22.55
N SER A 587 -12.18 16.95 -23.87
CA SER A 587 -13.42 17.14 -24.60
C SER A 587 -13.40 16.53 -26.02
N LEU A 588 -14.32 15.58 -26.27
CA LEU A 588 -14.45 14.90 -27.56
C LEU A 588 -15.80 15.15 -28.21
N GLN A 589 -15.76 15.75 -29.40
CA GLN A 589 -16.95 15.92 -30.23
C GLN A 589 -17.51 14.56 -30.68
N ARG A 590 -18.80 14.32 -30.48
CA ARG A 590 -19.50 13.11 -30.91
C ARG A 590 -20.66 13.44 -31.85
N GLY A 591 -20.36 13.53 -33.14
CA GLY A 591 -21.36 13.90 -34.15
C GLY A 591 -21.83 15.35 -33.99
N LYS A 592 -23.03 15.65 -34.48
CA LYS A 592 -23.59 17.01 -34.46
C LYS A 592 -24.33 17.26 -33.14
N GLY A 593 -23.84 18.20 -32.33
CA GLY A 593 -24.53 18.70 -31.13
C GLY A 593 -24.31 17.92 -29.83
N LYS A 594 -23.40 16.93 -29.81
CA LYS A 594 -23.03 16.21 -28.58
C LYS A 594 -21.52 16.26 -28.38
N VAL A 595 -21.11 16.48 -27.14
CA VAL A 595 -19.70 16.49 -26.73
C VAL A 595 -19.54 15.60 -25.51
N LEU A 596 -18.46 14.84 -25.47
CA LEU A 596 -18.06 14.07 -24.31
C LEU A 596 -17.07 14.89 -23.51
N LEU A 597 -17.34 15.10 -22.24
CA LEU A 597 -16.47 15.81 -21.31
C LEU A 597 -15.83 14.79 -20.38
N PHE A 598 -14.51 14.82 -20.24
CA PHE A 598 -13.72 13.87 -19.46
C PHE A 598 -13.17 14.56 -18.21
N SER A 599 -13.11 13.81 -17.12
CA SER A 599 -12.46 14.23 -15.88
C SER A 599 -12.13 12.98 -15.07
N GLY A 600 -10.84 12.77 -14.81
CA GLY A 600 -10.31 11.51 -14.30
C GLY A 600 -10.84 10.30 -15.08
N GLU A 601 -11.27 9.28 -14.36
CA GLU A 601 -11.72 8.02 -14.95
C GLU A 601 -13.13 8.08 -15.57
N ASN A 602 -13.79 9.23 -15.49
CA ASN A 602 -15.19 9.40 -15.88
C ASN A 602 -15.34 10.31 -17.09
N PHE A 603 -16.43 10.09 -17.83
CA PHE A 603 -16.88 11.04 -18.82
C PHE A 603 -18.40 11.22 -18.81
N TRP A 604 -18.83 12.41 -19.22
CA TRP A 604 -20.23 12.82 -19.34
C TRP A 604 -20.53 13.19 -20.79
N ARG A 605 -21.79 13.07 -21.20
CA ARG A 605 -22.21 13.51 -22.54
C ARG A 605 -23.06 14.78 -22.43
N LEU A 606 -22.50 15.89 -22.86
CA LEU A 606 -23.15 17.18 -22.98
C LEU A 606 -23.98 17.27 -24.26
N ASP A 607 -25.24 17.66 -24.13
CA ASP A 607 -26.02 18.23 -25.24
C ASP A 607 -25.69 19.71 -25.38
N VAL A 608 -25.04 20.09 -26.48
CA VAL A 608 -24.58 21.46 -26.68
C VAL A 608 -25.75 22.43 -26.91
N LYS A 609 -26.87 21.94 -27.47
CA LYS A 609 -28.05 22.76 -27.75
C LYS A 609 -28.80 23.09 -26.48
N THR A 610 -29.03 22.10 -25.61
CA THR A 610 -29.71 22.33 -24.33
C THR A 610 -28.75 22.81 -23.23
N GLN A 611 -27.44 22.66 -23.43
CA GLN A 611 -26.39 22.92 -22.43
C GLN A 611 -26.58 22.08 -21.15
N VAL A 612 -27.00 20.83 -21.29
CA VAL A 612 -27.24 19.91 -20.15
C VAL A 612 -26.63 18.53 -20.43
N ILE A 613 -26.08 17.89 -19.40
CA ILE A 613 -25.61 16.50 -19.43
C ILE A 613 -26.79 15.55 -19.62
N ASP A 614 -26.66 14.62 -20.56
CA ASP A 614 -27.65 13.58 -20.80
C ASP A 614 -27.79 12.64 -19.58
N LYS A 615 -29.00 12.12 -19.36
CA LYS A 615 -29.26 11.12 -18.31
C LYS A 615 -28.45 9.83 -18.53
N GLY A 616 -28.00 9.21 -17.44
CA GLY A 616 -27.22 7.95 -17.48
C GLY A 616 -25.71 8.14 -17.62
N TYR A 617 -25.21 9.29 -17.15
CA TYR A 617 -23.82 9.67 -17.01
C TYR A 617 -23.55 10.09 -15.55
N PRO A 618 -22.32 9.95 -15.01
CA PRO A 618 -21.08 9.58 -15.70
C PRO A 618 -21.04 8.13 -16.19
N ARG A 619 -20.10 7.86 -17.09
CA ARG A 619 -19.66 6.51 -17.45
C ARG A 619 -18.15 6.46 -17.32
N PHE A 620 -17.64 5.28 -17.02
CA PHE A 620 -16.20 5.05 -16.98
C PHE A 620 -15.59 5.12 -18.39
N THR A 621 -14.50 5.87 -18.49
CA THR A 621 -13.77 6.11 -19.73
C THR A 621 -13.25 4.79 -20.31
N ASP A 622 -12.67 3.91 -19.49
CA ASP A 622 -12.11 2.62 -19.91
C ASP A 622 -13.15 1.65 -20.51
N MET A 623 -14.39 1.67 -20.01
CA MET A 623 -15.48 0.83 -20.51
C MET A 623 -15.87 1.16 -21.96
N VAL A 624 -15.60 2.38 -22.40
CA VAL A 624 -16.06 2.90 -23.70
C VAL A 624 -14.90 3.19 -24.64
N PHE A 625 -13.77 3.60 -24.08
CA PHE A 625 -12.51 3.93 -24.74
C PHE A 625 -11.44 3.01 -24.15
N GLY A 626 -11.45 1.74 -24.52
CA GLY A 626 -10.46 0.77 -24.03
C GLY A 626 -9.08 1.03 -24.63
N GLY A 627 -8.03 0.89 -23.82
CA GLY A 627 -6.63 0.97 -24.25
C GLY A 627 -5.97 2.35 -24.14
N ILE A 628 -6.69 3.35 -23.64
CA ILE A 628 -6.14 4.68 -23.31
C ILE A 628 -5.91 4.82 -21.79
N PRO A 629 -5.06 5.76 -21.33
CA PRO A 629 -4.88 6.03 -19.90
C PRO A 629 -6.14 6.64 -19.27
N ASN A 630 -6.50 6.17 -18.07
CA ASN A 630 -7.64 6.69 -17.30
C ASN A 630 -7.39 8.10 -16.74
N ASP A 631 -6.13 8.49 -16.61
CA ASP A 631 -5.61 9.76 -16.10
C ASP A 631 -5.15 10.69 -17.24
N SER A 632 -5.81 10.61 -18.41
CA SER A 632 -5.49 11.47 -19.55
C SER A 632 -5.82 12.93 -19.22
N HIS A 633 -4.80 13.77 -19.10
CA HIS A 633 -4.95 15.21 -18.82
C HIS A 633 -5.55 16.01 -19.97
N ASP A 634 -5.67 15.43 -21.16
CA ASP A 634 -6.35 16.05 -22.29
C ASP A 634 -6.94 15.00 -23.24
N ALA A 635 -8.04 15.35 -23.89
CA ALA A 635 -8.65 14.54 -24.94
C ALA A 635 -9.26 15.43 -26.01
N PHE A 636 -8.89 15.22 -27.26
CA PHE A 636 -9.35 16.06 -28.38
C PHE A 636 -9.53 15.26 -29.68
N LEU A 637 -10.36 15.80 -30.57
CA LEU A 637 -10.56 15.25 -31.91
C LEU A 637 -9.64 15.99 -32.88
N TYR A 638 -8.80 15.27 -33.62
CA TYR A 638 -7.97 15.85 -34.67
C TYR A 638 -7.93 14.96 -35.90
N LYS A 639 -8.18 15.54 -37.09
CA LYS A 639 -8.19 14.80 -38.38
C LYS A 639 -9.01 13.49 -38.33
N GLY A 640 -10.16 13.53 -37.66
CA GLY A 640 -11.08 12.38 -37.54
C GLY A 640 -10.66 11.26 -36.59
N HIS A 641 -9.58 11.44 -35.83
CA HIS A 641 -9.11 10.50 -34.81
C HIS A 641 -9.24 11.12 -33.42
N LEU A 642 -9.49 10.28 -32.41
CA LEU A 642 -9.57 10.70 -31.01
C LEU A 642 -8.17 10.60 -30.42
N TYR A 643 -7.69 11.66 -29.78
CA TYR A 643 -6.40 11.69 -29.10
C TYR A 643 -6.66 11.82 -27.62
N PHE A 644 -5.89 11.08 -26.84
CA PHE A 644 -5.86 11.13 -25.38
C PHE A 644 -4.41 11.32 -24.96
N CYS A 645 -4.12 12.38 -24.21
CA CYS A 645 -2.77 12.77 -23.85
C CYS A 645 -2.50 12.51 -22.37
N ARG A 646 -1.34 11.95 -22.07
CA ARG A 646 -0.82 11.81 -20.71
C ARG A 646 0.64 12.23 -20.71
N GLU A 647 0.92 13.35 -20.04
CA GLU A 647 2.24 14.00 -20.09
C GLU A 647 2.68 14.17 -21.56
N GLN A 648 3.89 13.73 -21.91
CA GLN A 648 4.47 13.87 -23.26
C GLN A 648 3.89 12.90 -24.31
N PHE A 649 3.05 11.95 -23.91
CA PHE A 649 2.55 10.87 -24.76
C PHE A 649 1.10 11.12 -25.21
N TYR A 650 0.75 10.55 -26.36
CA TYR A 650 -0.65 10.45 -26.78
C TYR A 650 -1.01 9.02 -27.23
N TRP A 651 -2.28 8.69 -27.04
CA TRP A 651 -2.94 7.52 -27.59
C TRP A 651 -3.98 7.97 -28.60
N ARG A 652 -3.79 7.58 -29.85
CA ARG A 652 -4.73 7.84 -30.94
C ARG A 652 -5.65 6.65 -31.10
N MET A 653 -6.94 6.93 -31.14
CA MET A 653 -7.98 5.97 -31.47
C MET A 653 -8.60 6.25 -32.83
N ASN A 654 -8.86 5.17 -33.56
CA ASN A 654 -9.63 5.21 -34.79
C ASN A 654 -11.14 5.30 -34.52
N SER A 655 -11.93 5.41 -35.60
CA SER A 655 -13.40 5.51 -35.53
C SER A 655 -14.09 4.28 -34.93
N ARG A 656 -13.40 3.13 -34.83
CA ARG A 656 -13.87 1.90 -34.17
C ARG A 656 -13.51 1.85 -32.68
N ARG A 657 -12.94 2.93 -32.12
CA ARG A 657 -12.47 3.02 -30.74
C ARG A 657 -11.42 1.96 -30.40
N GLN A 658 -10.51 1.73 -31.33
CA GLN A 658 -9.31 0.95 -31.08
C GLN A 658 -8.12 1.91 -31.09
N VAL A 659 -7.26 1.81 -30.09
CA VAL A 659 -5.97 2.50 -30.11
C VAL A 659 -5.16 1.94 -31.28
N ASP A 660 -4.87 2.79 -32.25
CA ASP A 660 -4.18 2.40 -33.47
C ASP A 660 -2.78 3.05 -33.58
N ARG A 661 -2.46 3.98 -32.68
CA ARG A 661 -1.12 4.56 -32.54
C ARG A 661 -0.90 5.12 -31.14
N VAL A 662 0.29 4.86 -30.59
CA VAL A 662 0.83 5.56 -29.43
C VAL A 662 2.05 6.34 -29.89
N GLY A 663 2.23 7.57 -29.43
CA GLY A 663 3.31 8.43 -29.90
C GLY A 663 3.61 9.57 -28.94
N TYR A 664 4.49 10.47 -29.37
CA TYR A 664 4.91 11.63 -28.59
C TYR A 664 4.29 12.89 -29.14
N VAL A 665 3.75 13.73 -28.27
CA VAL A 665 3.18 15.03 -28.65
C VAL A 665 4.25 15.90 -29.33
N LYS A 666 5.47 15.93 -28.76
CA LYS A 666 6.61 16.69 -29.30
C LYS A 666 7.00 16.28 -30.73
N TYR A 667 7.14 15.00 -30.99
CA TYR A 667 7.67 14.54 -32.28
C TYR A 667 6.58 14.39 -33.33
N ASP A 668 5.41 13.86 -32.96
CA ASP A 668 4.38 13.51 -33.94
C ASP A 668 3.36 14.62 -34.19
N LEU A 669 3.11 15.49 -33.20
CA LEU A 669 2.14 16.59 -33.32
C LEU A 669 2.82 17.96 -33.52
N LEU A 670 3.95 18.19 -32.86
CA LEU A 670 4.73 19.44 -32.98
C LEU A 670 5.86 19.36 -34.02
N ASN A 671 6.20 18.17 -34.54
CA ASN A 671 7.32 17.94 -35.45
C ASN A 671 8.67 18.47 -34.92
N CYS A 672 8.89 18.39 -33.62
CA CYS A 672 10.18 18.75 -33.03
C CYS A 672 11.27 17.81 -33.57
N PRO A 673 12.52 18.32 -33.76
CA PRO A 673 13.63 17.47 -34.14
C PRO A 673 13.81 16.35 -33.10
N ALA A 674 14.01 15.12 -33.58
CA ALA A 674 14.33 14.00 -32.72
C ALA A 674 15.70 14.26 -32.04
N PRO A 675 15.89 13.80 -30.79
CA PRO A 675 17.16 13.93 -30.08
C PRO A 675 18.31 13.20 -30.78
#